data_AF-A0A3A0BEG0-F1
#
_entry.id   AF-A0A3A0BEG0-F1
#
_cell.length_a   1.000
_cell.length_b   1.000
_cell.length_c   1.000
_cell.angle_alpha   90.00
_cell.angle_beta   90.00
_cell.angle_gamma   90.00
#
_symmetry.space_group_name_H-M   'P 1'
#
loop_
_entity.id
_entity.type
_entity.pdbx_description
1 polymer ?
#
loop_
_entity_poly.entity_id
_entity_poly.type
_entity_poly.pdbx_seq_one_letter_code
_entity_poly.pdbx_strand_id
1 'polypeptide(L)'
;MADSKAPEGWGNINVGGEDVEPAFERPQHTELVKKLAKQLFPKPAFDENGELYYDIMMLGKPARAVFTVSQYERELFGIEYGLTESGVSETELPEFVECVSKLQNAFEYQERKNGNEIASVIKIVKTPERAKQLSQVMDHWQEREALKVEAGLMNKVRGREVRRIFGEMGGTFRYPEREMPDLELCKNIIDVILEFQQTEQNQNPDIESATISNFKYGLERSCFDNHDVASAQEVLWTYREFANRDDILSLPFKHFSDAINRYTNHLGLTHEQALLFRDHLYPAISAQDPNVHILNNPSNSWAMRRGEYSIGEYTCHLYSAEASPQLINELMVINSEIPTAFAHQFEQNRRDGSALLRIPGMGQLKEAIHDQRPLNHDVIQAMVNLYDGKITEEALLEIARKHSYVGRSETFLEEAIKAENYDLPVEERTANGNREVAAIDVLRRLAKNTSPIPDAPPNTPYDSLNTLLNEIGEFTDSTEINEELLGKALAEANNILAVMYESKQVGINSKFIIALGYLSRASATLLRNMTFEKQVRAYRDEWFAEMVKFHDLTMNPKQYNSAETTEFIRKMQQEHTIGAYEMLGRKVAVDVGEIGRKYRHEGKERWSEMLWSGNLSHELLGLLDLKVPKTDEGRKYKQTYLASETERLRGD
;
A
#
# COMPACT_ATOMS: atom_id res chain seq x y z
N MET A 1 6.66 -35.91 44.09
CA MET A 1 5.20 -35.90 43.88
C MET A 1 4.63 -35.03 44.99
N ALA A 2 4.39 -33.76 44.68
CA ALA A 2 3.94 -32.76 45.64
C ALA A 2 2.52 -32.36 45.27
N ASP A 3 1.65 -32.37 46.28
CA ASP A 3 0.27 -31.91 46.24
C ASP A 3 0.18 -30.45 45.80
N SER A 4 -0.62 -30.16 44.77
CA SER A 4 -1.17 -28.83 44.52
C SER A 4 -2.69 -28.92 44.59
N LYS A 5 -3.25 -28.61 45.77
CA LYS A 5 -4.67 -28.33 45.94
C LYS A 5 -5.00 -27.00 45.25
N ALA A 6 -6.10 -26.95 44.52
CA ALA A 6 -6.65 -25.72 43.97
C ALA A 6 -7.08 -24.77 45.12
N PRO A 7 -6.99 -23.43 44.94
CA PRO A 7 -7.40 -22.45 45.94
C PRO A 7 -8.89 -22.52 46.27
N GLU A 8 -9.24 -22.42 47.55
CA GLU A 8 -10.62 -22.36 48.04
C GLU A 8 -11.37 -21.15 47.46
N GLY A 9 -12.47 -21.43 46.76
CA GLY A 9 -13.30 -20.46 46.02
C GLY A 9 -13.84 -21.02 44.72
N TRP A 10 -13.21 -22.08 44.19
CA TRP A 10 -13.76 -22.87 43.09
C TRP A 10 -14.61 -23.99 43.70
N GLY A 11 -15.93 -23.86 43.58
CA GLY A 11 -16.87 -24.87 44.06
C GLY A 11 -16.55 -26.24 43.45
N ASN A 12 -16.75 -27.28 44.26
CA ASN A 12 -16.70 -28.68 43.83
C ASN A 12 -17.59 -28.87 42.59
N ILE A 13 -16.99 -29.07 41.42
CA ILE A 13 -17.74 -29.62 40.28
C ILE A 13 -17.89 -31.11 40.55
N ASN A 14 -19.10 -31.45 40.96
CA ASN A 14 -19.57 -32.81 41.17
C ASN A 14 -19.49 -33.54 39.82
N VAL A 15 -18.53 -34.45 39.68
CA VAL A 15 -18.44 -35.36 38.52
C VAL A 15 -19.51 -36.43 38.73
N GLY A 16 -20.75 -36.11 38.36
CA GLY A 16 -21.91 -36.95 38.66
C GLY A 16 -23.20 -36.16 38.60
N GLY A 17 -23.48 -35.56 37.44
CA GLY A 17 -24.73 -34.89 37.13
C GLY A 17 -24.77 -34.69 35.62
N GLU A 18 -25.94 -34.92 35.03
CA GLU A 18 -26.23 -34.64 33.64
C GLU A 18 -26.04 -33.13 33.39
N ASP A 19 -24.83 -32.72 33.02
CA ASP A 19 -24.58 -31.40 32.45
C ASP A 19 -25.14 -31.41 31.03
N VAL A 20 -26.45 -31.16 30.97
CA VAL A 20 -27.15 -30.70 29.78
C VAL A 20 -26.43 -29.44 29.32
N GLU A 21 -25.81 -29.50 28.13
CA GLU A 21 -25.33 -28.31 27.41
C GLU A 21 -26.40 -27.20 27.55
N PRO A 22 -26.02 -25.92 27.76
CA PRO A 22 -27.00 -24.85 27.85
C PRO A 22 -27.89 -24.97 26.62
N ALA A 23 -29.18 -25.26 26.85
CA ALA A 23 -30.14 -25.44 25.80
C ALA A 23 -30.13 -24.14 25.00
N PHE A 24 -29.48 -24.15 23.84
CA PHE A 24 -29.71 -23.15 22.81
C PHE A 24 -31.22 -23.11 22.65
N GLU A 25 -31.84 -21.97 22.96
CA GLU A 25 -33.25 -21.76 22.66
C GLU A 25 -33.42 -22.09 21.18
N ARG A 26 -34.10 -23.22 20.91
CA ARG A 26 -34.35 -23.68 19.55
C ARG A 26 -35.13 -22.55 18.87
N PRO A 27 -34.68 -22.02 17.72
CA PRO A 27 -35.57 -21.25 16.87
C PRO A 27 -36.84 -22.10 16.69
N GLN A 28 -38.00 -21.55 17.05
CA GLN A 28 -39.25 -22.24 16.85
C GLN A 28 -39.39 -22.49 15.35
N HIS A 29 -39.26 -23.75 14.93
CA HIS A 29 -39.34 -24.18 13.54
C HIS A 29 -40.49 -23.50 12.82
N THR A 30 -40.20 -22.43 12.08
CA THR A 30 -41.17 -21.78 11.20
C THR A 30 -41.58 -22.86 10.19
N GLU A 31 -42.88 -23.07 9.97
CA GLU A 31 -43.39 -24.05 8.98
C GLU A 31 -42.73 -23.91 7.59
N LEU A 32 -42.18 -22.73 7.31
CA LEU A 32 -41.30 -22.40 6.19
C LEU A 32 -40.03 -23.26 6.09
N VAL A 33 -39.29 -23.41 7.19
CA VAL A 33 -38.02 -24.14 7.28
C VAL A 33 -38.25 -25.62 7.01
N LYS A 34 -39.35 -26.18 7.53
CA LYS A 34 -39.74 -27.58 7.28
C LYS A 34 -40.13 -27.83 5.82
N LYS A 35 -40.83 -26.90 5.17
CA LYS A 35 -41.16 -26.99 3.73
C LYS A 35 -39.91 -26.93 2.85
N LEU A 36 -38.92 -26.11 3.25
CA LEU A 36 -37.67 -25.93 2.51
C LEU A 36 -36.74 -27.15 2.62
N ALA A 37 -36.61 -27.74 3.82
CA ALA A 37 -35.88 -28.99 4.01
C ALA A 37 -36.50 -30.14 3.17
N LYS A 38 -37.83 -30.21 3.03
CA LYS A 38 -38.48 -31.18 2.15
C LYS A 38 -38.12 -31.03 0.66
N GLN A 39 -37.79 -29.82 0.19
CA GLN A 39 -37.49 -29.54 -1.21
C GLN A 39 -36.00 -29.69 -1.56
N LEU A 40 -35.10 -29.38 -0.61
CA LEU A 40 -33.65 -29.42 -0.83
C LEU A 40 -33.02 -30.82 -0.62
N PHE A 41 -33.69 -31.73 0.11
CA PHE A 41 -33.22 -33.10 0.32
C PHE A 41 -33.92 -34.11 -0.62
N PRO A 42 -33.18 -34.97 -1.36
CA PRO A 42 -33.79 -36.11 -2.04
C PRO A 42 -34.27 -37.14 -1.00
N LYS A 43 -35.49 -37.65 -1.19
CA LYS A 43 -36.15 -38.71 -0.40
C LYS A 43 -35.16 -39.88 -0.16
N PRO A 44 -34.63 -40.01 1.06
CA PRO A 44 -35.31 -40.88 2.02
C PRO A 44 -35.43 -40.27 3.42
N ALA A 45 -35.12 -38.98 3.61
CA ALA A 45 -34.99 -38.40 4.95
C ALA A 45 -36.31 -37.95 5.60
N PHE A 46 -37.43 -37.86 4.88
CA PHE A 46 -38.69 -37.38 5.45
C PHE A 46 -39.86 -38.28 5.05
N ASP A 47 -40.74 -38.55 6.01
CA ASP A 47 -42.01 -39.22 5.77
C ASP A 47 -43.03 -38.29 5.11
N GLU A 48 -44.19 -38.84 4.80
CA GLU A 48 -45.33 -38.14 4.20
C GLU A 48 -45.89 -36.98 5.06
N ASN A 49 -45.56 -36.93 6.36
CA ASN A 49 -45.92 -35.85 7.27
C ASN A 49 -44.82 -34.77 7.38
N GLY A 50 -43.57 -35.09 7.03
CA GLY A 50 -42.41 -34.21 7.23
C GLY A 50 -41.65 -34.45 8.51
N GLU A 51 -41.90 -35.58 9.15
CA GLU A 51 -41.07 -36.11 10.20
C GLU A 51 -39.88 -36.84 9.57
N LEU A 52 -38.75 -36.81 10.27
CA LEU A 52 -37.51 -37.36 9.73
C LEU A 52 -37.56 -38.90 9.70
N TYR A 53 -37.45 -39.49 8.51
CA TYR A 53 -37.47 -40.94 8.30
C TYR A 53 -36.05 -41.50 8.26
N TYR A 54 -35.73 -42.43 9.17
CA TYR A 54 -34.48 -43.19 9.15
C TYR A 54 -34.76 -44.63 8.73
N ASP A 55 -34.21 -45.07 7.60
CA ASP A 55 -34.17 -46.49 7.27
C ASP A 55 -33.02 -47.17 8.06
N ILE A 56 -33.35 -47.59 9.28
CA ILE A 56 -32.45 -48.27 10.22
C ILE A 56 -31.98 -49.63 9.67
N MET A 57 -32.60 -50.17 8.62
CA MET A 57 -32.30 -51.53 8.14
C MET A 57 -31.03 -51.65 7.28
N MET A 58 -30.38 -50.54 6.89
CA MET A 58 -29.15 -50.55 6.08
C MET A 58 -27.85 -50.36 6.89
N LEU A 59 -27.91 -49.99 8.18
CA LEU A 59 -26.74 -49.66 8.99
C LEU A 59 -26.51 -50.70 10.10
N GLY A 60 -25.83 -51.79 9.76
CA GLY A 60 -25.61 -52.95 10.63
C GLY A 60 -24.79 -52.74 11.93
N LYS A 61 -24.69 -51.54 12.52
CA LYS A 61 -24.16 -51.29 13.88
C LYS A 61 -24.76 -50.04 14.55
N PRO A 62 -25.16 -50.09 15.85
CA PRO A 62 -25.80 -48.96 16.58
C PRO A 62 -24.97 -47.67 16.63
N ALA A 63 -23.64 -47.78 16.68
CA ALA A 63 -22.74 -46.62 16.74
C ALA A 63 -22.72 -45.78 15.44
N ARG A 64 -23.04 -46.38 14.28
CA ARG A 64 -23.17 -45.63 13.02
C ARG A 64 -24.48 -44.85 12.96
N ALA A 65 -25.57 -45.41 13.47
CA ALA A 65 -26.88 -44.74 13.49
C ALA A 65 -26.86 -43.45 14.34
N VAL A 66 -26.27 -43.49 15.55
CA VAL A 66 -26.17 -42.29 16.42
C VAL A 66 -25.29 -41.20 15.80
N PHE A 67 -24.18 -41.56 15.15
CA PHE A 67 -23.31 -40.61 14.46
C PHE A 67 -24.04 -39.93 13.29
N THR A 68 -24.78 -40.70 12.48
CA THR A 68 -25.54 -40.19 11.34
C THR A 68 -26.73 -39.30 11.76
N VAL A 69 -27.42 -39.62 12.85
CA VAL A 69 -28.48 -38.78 13.43
C VAL A 69 -27.92 -37.43 13.88
N SER A 70 -26.85 -37.44 14.68
CA SER A 70 -26.24 -36.21 15.20
C SER A 70 -25.62 -35.31 14.12
N GLN A 71 -25.21 -35.89 12.99
CA GLN A 71 -24.71 -35.14 11.85
C GLN A 71 -25.86 -34.49 11.08
N TYR A 72 -26.93 -35.24 10.84
CA TYR A 72 -28.10 -34.74 10.12
C TYR A 72 -28.85 -33.64 10.89
N GLU A 73 -28.98 -33.78 12.21
CA GLU A 73 -29.55 -32.73 13.07
C GLU A 73 -28.72 -31.44 13.03
N ARG A 74 -27.38 -31.55 13.02
CA ARG A 74 -26.48 -30.39 12.83
C ARG A 74 -26.64 -29.74 11.46
N GLU A 75 -26.81 -30.55 10.42
CA GLU A 75 -27.04 -30.08 9.05
C GLU A 75 -28.36 -29.32 8.93
N LEU A 76 -29.46 -29.86 9.47
CA LEU A 76 -30.75 -29.17 9.54
C LEU A 76 -30.68 -27.88 10.35
N PHE A 77 -30.02 -27.90 11.51
CA PHE A 77 -29.83 -26.72 12.33
C PHE A 77 -29.06 -25.62 11.59
N GLY A 78 -27.99 -25.98 10.86
CA GLY A 78 -27.22 -25.02 10.06
C GLY A 78 -28.04 -24.39 8.92
N ILE A 79 -28.94 -25.16 8.31
CA ILE A 79 -29.86 -24.67 7.27
C ILE A 79 -30.92 -23.74 7.89
N GLU A 80 -31.57 -24.17 8.97
CA GLU A 80 -32.58 -23.40 9.69
C GLU A 80 -32.05 -22.06 10.18
N TYR A 81 -30.87 -22.10 10.80
CA TYR A 81 -30.17 -20.91 11.25
C TYR A 81 -29.85 -19.97 10.08
N GLY A 82 -29.28 -20.50 8.99
CA GLY A 82 -28.96 -19.71 7.80
C GLY A 82 -30.18 -19.03 7.18
N LEU A 83 -31.32 -19.73 7.06
CA LEU A 83 -32.56 -19.17 6.52
C LEU A 83 -33.15 -18.08 7.41
N THR A 84 -33.05 -18.28 8.72
CA THR A 84 -33.52 -17.31 9.71
C THR A 84 -32.68 -16.03 9.62
N GLU A 85 -31.35 -16.16 9.51
CA GLU A 85 -30.46 -15.02 9.24
C GLU A 85 -30.75 -14.37 7.88
N SER A 86 -31.24 -15.13 6.90
CA SER A 86 -31.52 -14.63 5.55
C SER A 86 -32.74 -13.74 5.41
N GLY A 87 -33.64 -13.73 6.38
CA GLY A 87 -34.85 -12.89 6.35
C GLY A 87 -35.82 -13.18 5.21
N VAL A 88 -35.73 -14.35 4.57
CA VAL A 88 -36.55 -14.74 3.40
C VAL A 88 -38.03 -14.80 3.77
N SER A 89 -38.88 -14.10 3.02
CA SER A 89 -40.34 -14.17 3.22
C SER A 89 -40.97 -15.43 2.60
N GLU A 90 -42.22 -15.73 2.98
CA GLU A 90 -43.01 -16.81 2.37
C GLU A 90 -43.14 -16.69 0.85
N THR A 91 -43.22 -15.46 0.34
CA THR A 91 -43.39 -15.16 -1.08
C THR A 91 -42.09 -15.31 -1.89
N GLU A 92 -40.93 -15.08 -1.27
CA GLU A 92 -39.62 -15.16 -1.93
C GLU A 92 -39.01 -16.56 -1.85
N LEU A 93 -39.52 -17.41 -0.96
CA LEU A 93 -39.02 -18.75 -0.69
C LEU A 93 -38.84 -19.61 -1.95
N PRO A 94 -39.81 -19.69 -2.90
CA PRO A 94 -39.66 -20.58 -4.06
C PRO A 94 -38.48 -20.16 -4.96
N GLU A 95 -38.34 -18.86 -5.24
CA GLU A 95 -37.25 -18.31 -6.06
C GLU A 95 -35.89 -18.46 -5.34
N PHE A 96 -35.86 -18.26 -4.02
CA PHE A 96 -34.67 -18.48 -3.21
C PHE A 96 -34.20 -19.94 -3.24
N VAL A 97 -35.11 -20.90 -3.06
CA VAL A 97 -34.82 -22.35 -3.14
C VAL A 97 -34.28 -22.73 -4.50
N GLU A 98 -34.88 -22.20 -5.56
CA GLU A 98 -34.44 -22.45 -6.93
C GLU A 98 -33.00 -21.97 -7.14
N CYS A 99 -32.68 -20.75 -6.70
CA CYS A 99 -31.34 -20.18 -6.77
C CYS A 99 -30.32 -21.01 -5.97
N VAL A 100 -30.64 -21.37 -4.72
CA VAL A 100 -29.77 -22.20 -3.86
C VAL A 100 -29.54 -23.58 -4.47
N SER A 101 -30.60 -24.22 -4.98
CA SER A 101 -30.51 -25.54 -5.62
C SER A 101 -29.60 -25.52 -6.85
N LYS A 102 -29.71 -24.47 -7.66
CA LYS A 102 -28.87 -24.28 -8.84
C LYS A 102 -27.40 -24.11 -8.49
N LEU A 103 -27.10 -23.24 -7.52
CA LEU A 103 -25.74 -23.03 -7.02
C LEU A 103 -25.14 -24.32 -6.44
N GLN A 104 -25.94 -25.05 -5.65
CA GLN A 104 -25.54 -26.35 -5.12
C GLN A 104 -25.16 -27.33 -6.24
N ASN A 105 -26.04 -27.51 -7.23
CA ASN A 105 -25.78 -28.44 -8.34
C ASN A 105 -24.49 -28.08 -9.11
N ALA A 106 -24.14 -26.79 -9.20
CA ALA A 106 -22.92 -26.34 -9.86
C ALA A 106 -21.66 -26.55 -9.01
N PHE A 107 -21.77 -26.50 -7.68
CA PHE A 107 -20.65 -26.75 -6.76
C PHE A 107 -20.31 -28.24 -6.61
N GLU A 108 -21.19 -29.14 -7.03
CA GLU A 108 -21.00 -30.59 -6.92
C GLU A 108 -20.22 -31.19 -8.11
N TYR A 109 -19.29 -32.10 -7.79
CA TYR A 109 -18.75 -33.09 -8.74
C TYR A 109 -19.23 -34.52 -8.39
N GLN A 110 -19.92 -34.71 -7.26
CA GLN A 110 -20.42 -36.01 -6.80
C GLN A 110 -21.94 -35.98 -6.65
N GLU A 111 -22.61 -37.05 -7.08
CA GLU A 111 -24.07 -37.25 -7.13
C GLU A 111 -24.79 -37.25 -5.76
N ARG A 112 -24.14 -36.80 -4.67
CA ARG A 112 -24.70 -36.86 -3.31
C ARG A 112 -24.81 -35.48 -2.66
N LYS A 113 -26.01 -34.92 -2.73
CA LYS A 113 -26.45 -33.76 -1.94
C LYS A 113 -26.31 -34.07 -0.45
N ASN A 114 -25.46 -33.32 0.27
CA ASN A 114 -25.39 -33.36 1.75
C ASN A 114 -25.88 -32.04 2.36
N GLY A 115 -26.45 -32.09 3.57
CA GLY A 115 -27.05 -30.90 4.20
C GLY A 115 -26.02 -29.86 4.64
N ASN A 116 -24.77 -30.27 4.88
CA ASN A 116 -23.65 -29.35 5.18
C ASN A 116 -23.32 -28.44 4.00
N GLU A 117 -23.44 -28.94 2.77
CA GLU A 117 -23.24 -28.17 1.55
C GLU A 117 -24.38 -27.19 1.32
N ILE A 118 -25.63 -27.62 1.50
CA ILE A 118 -26.79 -26.72 1.42
C ILE A 118 -26.66 -25.58 2.45
N ALA A 119 -26.33 -25.91 3.70
CA ALA A 119 -26.08 -24.91 4.75
C ALA A 119 -24.96 -23.93 4.34
N SER A 120 -23.94 -24.42 3.65
CA SER A 120 -22.85 -23.55 3.17
C SER A 120 -23.24 -22.65 2.01
N VAL A 121 -24.10 -23.12 1.08
CA VAL A 121 -24.62 -22.28 0.00
C VAL A 121 -25.54 -21.20 0.56
N ILE A 122 -26.40 -21.55 1.53
CA ILE A 122 -27.25 -20.60 2.24
C ILE A 122 -26.39 -19.53 2.93
N LYS A 123 -25.28 -19.94 3.58
CA LYS A 123 -24.33 -18.99 4.16
C LYS A 123 -23.69 -18.07 3.12
N ILE A 124 -23.41 -18.54 1.90
CA ILE A 124 -22.84 -17.74 0.80
C ILE A 124 -23.86 -16.73 0.28
N VAL A 125 -25.09 -17.16 0.01
CA VAL A 125 -26.10 -16.29 -0.60
C VAL A 125 -26.65 -15.28 0.40
N LYS A 126 -26.90 -15.67 1.65
CA LYS A 126 -27.45 -14.86 2.74
C LYS A 126 -28.78 -14.15 2.52
N THR A 127 -29.14 -13.63 1.35
CA THR A 127 -30.44 -12.95 1.13
C THR A 127 -31.07 -13.39 -0.18
N PRO A 128 -32.39 -13.20 -0.38
CA PRO A 128 -33.05 -13.46 -1.65
C PRO A 128 -32.41 -12.74 -2.84
N GLU A 129 -32.06 -11.47 -2.66
CA GLU A 129 -31.47 -10.63 -3.71
C GLU A 129 -30.09 -11.15 -4.12
N ARG A 130 -29.24 -11.46 -3.13
CA ARG A 130 -27.92 -12.04 -3.37
C ARG A 130 -28.02 -13.44 -3.99
N ALA A 131 -28.99 -14.27 -3.57
CA ALA A 131 -29.23 -15.58 -4.17
C ALA A 131 -29.57 -15.45 -5.66
N LYS A 132 -30.45 -14.51 -6.01
CA LYS A 132 -30.82 -14.19 -7.40
C LYS A 132 -29.62 -13.71 -8.20
N GLN A 133 -28.83 -12.78 -7.63
CA GLN A 133 -27.65 -12.24 -8.28
C GLN A 133 -26.59 -13.32 -8.54
N LEU A 134 -26.22 -14.11 -7.52
CA LEU A 134 -25.27 -15.22 -7.67
C LEU A 134 -25.79 -16.30 -8.63
N SER A 135 -27.11 -16.56 -8.65
CA SER A 135 -27.72 -17.47 -9.63
C SER A 135 -27.53 -16.98 -11.08
N GLN A 136 -27.61 -15.67 -11.33
CA GLN A 136 -27.34 -15.08 -12.65
C GLN A 136 -25.85 -15.10 -12.99
N VAL A 137 -24.97 -14.87 -12.01
CA VAL A 137 -23.51 -15.02 -12.20
C VAL A 137 -23.15 -16.48 -12.52
N MET A 138 -23.86 -17.45 -11.93
CA MET A 138 -23.69 -18.87 -12.22
C MET A 138 -24.12 -19.24 -13.64
N ASP A 139 -25.20 -18.65 -14.18
CA ASP A 139 -25.54 -18.84 -15.60
C ASP A 139 -24.41 -18.37 -16.50
N HIS A 140 -23.89 -17.17 -16.23
CA HIS A 140 -22.76 -16.60 -16.97
C HIS A 140 -21.53 -17.51 -16.88
N TRP A 141 -21.19 -18.01 -15.68
CA TRP A 141 -20.10 -18.97 -15.50
C TRP A 141 -20.29 -20.21 -16.38
N GLN A 142 -21.46 -20.86 -16.29
CA GLN A 142 -21.73 -22.12 -16.98
C GLN A 142 -21.69 -21.95 -18.50
N GLU A 143 -22.26 -20.86 -19.02
CA GLU A 143 -22.22 -20.52 -20.44
C GLU A 143 -20.77 -20.34 -20.92
N ARG A 144 -19.99 -19.52 -20.20
CA ARG A 144 -18.61 -19.17 -20.59
C ARG A 144 -17.65 -20.34 -20.45
N GLU A 145 -17.80 -21.14 -19.40
CA GLU A 145 -17.03 -22.38 -19.20
C GLU A 145 -17.37 -23.41 -20.29
N ALA A 146 -18.65 -23.63 -20.57
CA ALA A 146 -19.08 -24.57 -21.61
C ALA A 146 -18.48 -24.22 -22.98
N LEU A 147 -18.54 -22.93 -23.38
CA LEU A 147 -17.93 -22.46 -24.63
C LEU A 147 -16.42 -22.78 -24.71
N LYS A 148 -15.68 -22.59 -23.62
CA LYS A 148 -14.23 -22.86 -23.58
C LYS A 148 -13.90 -24.36 -23.55
N VAL A 149 -14.70 -25.15 -22.84
CA VAL A 149 -14.54 -26.62 -22.78
C VAL A 149 -14.88 -27.26 -24.12
N GLU A 150 -15.97 -26.85 -24.77
CA GLU A 150 -16.36 -27.32 -26.10
C GLU A 150 -15.33 -26.96 -27.17
N ALA A 151 -14.70 -25.78 -27.05
CA ALA A 151 -13.60 -25.38 -27.90
C ALA A 151 -12.28 -26.11 -27.61
N GLY A 152 -12.24 -26.99 -26.59
CA GLY A 152 -11.03 -27.72 -26.18
C GLY A 152 -9.95 -26.82 -25.57
N LEU A 153 -10.31 -25.62 -25.12
CA LEU A 153 -9.37 -24.62 -24.61
C LEU A 153 -9.06 -24.79 -23.12
N MET A 154 -9.94 -25.46 -22.37
CA MET A 154 -9.74 -25.79 -20.96
C MET A 154 -10.57 -27.01 -20.53
N ASN A 155 -10.16 -27.63 -19.43
CA ASN A 155 -10.92 -28.61 -18.69
C ASN A 155 -11.91 -27.94 -17.75
N LYS A 156 -13.01 -28.66 -17.46
CA LYS A 156 -14.02 -28.24 -16.49
C LYS A 156 -13.39 -27.99 -15.11
N VAL A 157 -13.74 -26.87 -14.52
CA VAL A 157 -13.31 -26.40 -13.20
C VAL A 157 -13.98 -27.26 -12.13
N ARG A 158 -13.23 -27.60 -11.09
CA ARG A 158 -13.75 -28.42 -9.99
C ARG A 158 -14.78 -27.61 -9.20
N GLY A 159 -15.93 -28.22 -8.89
CA GLY A 159 -17.01 -27.54 -8.14
C GLY A 159 -16.59 -26.95 -6.78
N ARG A 160 -15.58 -27.54 -6.10
CA ARG A 160 -14.98 -26.94 -4.90
C ARG A 160 -14.36 -25.56 -5.16
N GLU A 161 -13.69 -25.39 -6.30
CA GLU A 161 -13.08 -24.12 -6.69
C GLU A 161 -14.15 -23.09 -7.06
N VAL A 162 -15.20 -23.52 -7.79
CA VAL A 162 -16.38 -22.69 -8.10
C VAL A 162 -17.01 -22.19 -6.79
N ARG A 163 -17.22 -23.07 -5.81
CA ARG A 163 -17.73 -22.68 -4.49
C ARG A 163 -16.85 -21.67 -3.77
N ARG A 164 -15.52 -21.82 -3.84
CA ARG A 164 -14.58 -20.86 -3.24
C ARG A 164 -14.73 -19.48 -3.88
N ILE A 165 -14.73 -19.42 -5.22
CA ILE A 165 -14.89 -18.17 -5.98
C ILE A 165 -16.18 -17.45 -5.61
N PHE A 166 -17.30 -18.18 -5.57
CA PHE A 166 -18.60 -17.61 -5.20
C PHE A 166 -18.65 -17.17 -3.73
N GLY A 167 -17.97 -17.88 -2.83
CA GLY A 167 -17.88 -17.48 -1.43
C GLY A 167 -17.01 -16.24 -1.19
N GLU A 168 -15.91 -16.07 -1.94
CA GLU A 168 -15.09 -14.85 -1.94
C GLU A 168 -15.87 -13.66 -2.51
N MET A 169 -16.55 -13.86 -3.65
CA MET A 169 -17.40 -12.85 -4.29
C MET A 169 -18.56 -12.41 -3.39
N GLY A 170 -19.15 -13.34 -2.65
CA GLY A 170 -20.19 -13.05 -1.65
C GLY A 170 -19.66 -12.48 -0.32
N GLY A 171 -18.32 -12.31 -0.17
CA GLY A 171 -17.69 -11.76 1.03
C GLY A 171 -17.65 -12.69 2.25
N THR A 172 -18.17 -13.91 2.12
CA THR A 172 -18.46 -14.81 3.25
C THR A 172 -17.25 -15.44 3.94
N PHE A 173 -16.08 -15.35 3.31
CA PHE A 173 -14.81 -15.77 3.91
C PHE A 173 -14.03 -14.60 4.55
N ARG A 174 -14.63 -13.42 4.68
CA ARG A 174 -13.98 -12.21 5.20
C ARG A 174 -14.68 -11.69 6.47
N TYR A 175 -13.88 -11.10 7.37
CA TYR A 175 -14.37 -10.38 8.55
C TYR A 175 -13.73 -8.99 8.64
N PRO A 176 -14.51 -7.89 8.80
CA PRO A 176 -15.97 -7.88 8.63
C PRO A 176 -16.36 -8.34 7.22
N GLU A 177 -17.53 -8.94 7.11
CA GLU A 177 -18.05 -9.40 5.81
C GLU A 177 -18.19 -8.21 4.86
N ARG A 178 -17.90 -8.45 3.59
CA ARG A 178 -17.96 -7.42 2.55
C ARG A 178 -19.29 -7.45 1.81
N GLU A 179 -19.67 -6.29 1.30
CA GLU A 179 -20.79 -6.20 0.36
C GLU A 179 -20.39 -6.86 -0.96
N MET A 180 -21.34 -7.60 -1.53
CA MET A 180 -21.18 -8.21 -2.84
C MET A 180 -21.14 -7.09 -3.90
N PRO A 181 -20.23 -7.17 -4.89
CA PRO A 181 -20.20 -6.25 -6.03
C PRO A 181 -21.52 -6.27 -6.80
N ASP A 182 -21.75 -5.29 -7.68
CA ASP A 182 -22.87 -5.36 -8.62
C ASP A 182 -22.74 -6.54 -9.61
N LEU A 183 -23.84 -6.87 -10.28
CA LEU A 183 -23.93 -8.04 -11.16
C LEU A 183 -22.94 -7.98 -12.31
N GLU A 184 -22.74 -6.81 -12.91
CA GLU A 184 -21.88 -6.64 -14.08
C GLU A 184 -20.41 -6.82 -13.68
N LEU A 185 -20.03 -6.24 -12.54
CA LEU A 185 -18.72 -6.42 -11.97
C LEU A 185 -18.44 -7.89 -11.62
N CYS A 186 -19.43 -8.60 -11.06
CA CYS A 186 -19.33 -10.03 -10.78
C CYS A 186 -19.08 -10.86 -12.06
N LYS A 187 -19.80 -10.57 -13.14
CA LYS A 187 -19.62 -11.26 -14.44
C LYS A 187 -18.23 -11.02 -15.02
N ASN A 188 -17.75 -9.77 -14.96
CA ASN A 188 -16.41 -9.41 -15.42
C ASN A 188 -15.31 -10.12 -14.61
N ILE A 189 -15.49 -10.28 -13.30
CA ILE A 189 -14.58 -11.08 -12.45
C ILE A 189 -14.55 -12.54 -12.92
N ILE A 190 -15.71 -13.14 -13.23
CA ILE A 190 -15.79 -14.51 -13.73
C ILE A 190 -15.03 -14.67 -15.06
N ASP A 191 -15.21 -13.72 -15.99
CA ASP A 191 -14.52 -13.77 -17.28
C ASP A 191 -13.00 -13.79 -17.13
N VAL A 192 -12.46 -12.93 -16.26
CA VAL A 192 -11.02 -12.86 -15.98
C VAL A 192 -10.50 -14.15 -15.33
N ILE A 193 -11.25 -14.72 -14.36
CA ILE A 193 -10.85 -15.97 -13.69
C ILE A 193 -10.84 -17.15 -14.68
N LEU A 194 -11.87 -17.27 -15.53
CA LEU A 194 -11.94 -18.33 -16.54
C LEU A 194 -10.84 -18.18 -17.59
N GLU A 195 -10.48 -16.94 -17.97
CA GLU A 195 -9.31 -16.70 -18.81
C GLU A 195 -7.98 -17.08 -18.15
N PHE A 196 -7.82 -16.80 -16.86
CA PHE A 196 -6.63 -17.21 -16.12
C PHE A 196 -6.49 -18.74 -16.10
N GLN A 197 -7.57 -19.46 -15.77
CA GLN A 197 -7.57 -20.91 -15.74
C GLN A 197 -7.31 -21.54 -17.11
N GLN A 198 -7.85 -20.95 -18.19
CA GLN A 198 -7.52 -21.35 -19.55
C GLN A 198 -6.02 -21.16 -19.83
N THR A 199 -5.45 -20.03 -19.42
CA THR A 199 -4.02 -19.73 -19.63
C THR A 199 -3.15 -20.71 -18.84
N GLU A 200 -3.47 -20.96 -17.57
CA GLU A 200 -2.77 -21.90 -16.69
C GLU A 200 -2.73 -23.32 -17.27
N GLN A 201 -3.79 -23.78 -17.94
CA GLN A 201 -3.82 -25.14 -18.51
C GLN A 201 -3.01 -25.27 -19.81
N ASN A 202 -2.75 -24.15 -20.49
CA ASN A 202 -2.07 -24.13 -21.80
C ASN A 202 -0.64 -23.57 -21.73
N GLN A 203 -0.15 -23.21 -20.56
CA GLN A 203 1.18 -22.63 -20.35
C GLN A 203 2.33 -23.63 -20.54
N ASN A 204 3.56 -23.13 -20.61
CA ASN A 204 4.76 -23.94 -20.55
C ASN A 204 4.83 -24.71 -19.20
N PRO A 205 4.96 -26.05 -19.21
CA PRO A 205 4.99 -26.87 -17.99
C PRO A 205 6.19 -26.60 -17.07
N ASP A 206 7.23 -25.92 -17.55
CA ASP A 206 8.44 -25.59 -16.78
C ASP A 206 8.23 -24.39 -15.83
N ILE A 207 7.10 -23.69 -15.93
CA ILE A 207 6.75 -22.61 -15.01
C ILE A 207 6.46 -23.18 -13.62
N GLU A 208 7.21 -22.70 -12.62
CA GLU A 208 7.02 -23.12 -11.23
C GLU A 208 5.60 -22.83 -10.72
N SER A 209 4.98 -23.82 -10.07
CA SER A 209 3.65 -23.69 -9.45
C SER A 209 3.53 -22.51 -8.47
N ALA A 210 4.62 -22.14 -7.80
CA ALA A 210 4.67 -20.97 -6.93
C ALA A 210 4.45 -19.65 -7.70
N THR A 211 5.01 -19.54 -8.90
CA THR A 211 4.87 -18.36 -9.77
C THR A 211 3.43 -18.22 -10.28
N ILE A 212 2.83 -19.34 -10.73
CA ILE A 212 1.42 -19.39 -11.12
C ILE A 212 0.52 -18.95 -9.95
N SER A 213 0.82 -19.46 -8.75
CA SER A 213 0.09 -19.12 -7.53
C SER A 213 0.18 -17.63 -7.19
N ASN A 214 1.33 -16.99 -7.42
CA ASN A 214 1.50 -15.55 -7.21
C ASN A 214 0.63 -14.71 -8.14
N PHE A 215 0.63 -15.01 -9.44
CA PHE A 215 -0.24 -14.31 -10.40
C PHE A 215 -1.72 -14.55 -10.09
N LYS A 216 -2.09 -15.80 -9.78
CA LYS A 216 -3.47 -16.13 -9.36
C LYS A 216 -3.89 -15.34 -8.13
N TYR A 217 -3.03 -15.28 -7.11
CA TYR A 217 -3.31 -14.53 -5.89
C TYR A 217 -3.48 -13.03 -6.16
N GLY A 218 -2.59 -12.42 -6.97
CA GLY A 218 -2.69 -11.00 -7.32
C GLY A 218 -3.94 -10.67 -8.12
N LEU A 219 -4.31 -11.53 -9.07
CA LEU A 219 -5.54 -11.41 -9.85
C LEU A 219 -6.78 -11.52 -8.95
N GLU A 220 -6.86 -12.56 -8.13
CA GLU A 220 -8.00 -12.79 -7.24
C GLU A 220 -8.15 -11.68 -6.20
N ARG A 221 -7.05 -11.20 -5.64
CA ARG A 221 -7.07 -10.08 -4.69
C ARG A 221 -7.49 -8.79 -5.38
N SER A 222 -7.05 -8.54 -6.62
CA SER A 222 -7.52 -7.41 -7.43
C SER A 222 -9.04 -7.48 -7.68
N CYS A 223 -9.56 -8.67 -8.02
CA CYS A 223 -10.98 -8.89 -8.24
C CYS A 223 -11.82 -8.79 -6.97
N PHE A 224 -11.51 -9.58 -5.94
CA PHE A 224 -12.37 -9.77 -4.76
C PHE A 224 -12.08 -8.77 -3.65
N ASP A 225 -10.81 -8.42 -3.42
CA ASP A 225 -10.49 -7.51 -2.31
C ASP A 225 -10.56 -6.04 -2.76
N ASN A 226 -10.23 -5.78 -4.02
CA ASN A 226 -10.02 -4.43 -4.52
C ASN A 226 -11.12 -3.99 -5.49
N HIS A 227 -11.98 -4.92 -5.95
CA HIS A 227 -13.02 -4.67 -6.94
C HIS A 227 -12.48 -3.98 -8.21
N ASP A 228 -11.22 -4.29 -8.56
CA ASP A 228 -10.44 -3.64 -9.61
C ASP A 228 -10.14 -4.64 -10.73
N VAL A 229 -11.15 -4.85 -11.59
CA VAL A 229 -11.05 -5.78 -12.72
C VAL A 229 -10.04 -5.31 -13.76
N ALA A 230 -9.88 -4.00 -13.94
CA ALA A 230 -8.90 -3.46 -14.89
C ALA A 230 -7.48 -3.89 -14.48
N SER A 231 -7.11 -3.69 -13.22
CA SER A 231 -5.84 -4.20 -12.68
C SER A 231 -5.71 -5.72 -12.79
N ALA A 232 -6.79 -6.47 -12.54
CA ALA A 232 -6.78 -7.93 -12.67
C ALA A 232 -6.54 -8.40 -14.12
N GLN A 233 -7.09 -7.69 -15.10
CA GLN A 233 -6.85 -7.93 -16.53
C GLN A 233 -5.38 -7.69 -16.90
N GLU A 234 -4.75 -6.66 -16.34
CA GLU A 234 -3.33 -6.40 -16.61
C GLU A 234 -2.40 -7.42 -15.94
N VAL A 235 -2.76 -7.96 -14.77
CA VAL A 235 -2.06 -9.09 -14.16
C VAL A 235 -2.16 -10.35 -15.05
N LEU A 236 -3.36 -10.64 -15.56
CA LEU A 236 -3.59 -11.75 -16.49
C LEU A 236 -2.83 -11.57 -17.81
N TRP A 237 -2.86 -10.36 -18.38
CA TRP A 237 -2.11 -10.03 -19.59
C TRP A 237 -0.62 -10.23 -19.38
N THR A 238 -0.08 -9.72 -18.26
CA THR A 238 1.33 -9.91 -17.91
C THR A 238 1.67 -11.38 -17.81
N TYR A 239 0.86 -12.18 -17.11
CA TYR A 239 1.10 -13.62 -17.01
C TYR A 239 1.14 -14.30 -18.40
N ARG A 240 0.22 -13.96 -19.31
CA ARG A 240 0.18 -14.52 -20.67
C ARG A 240 1.41 -14.22 -21.51
N GLU A 241 1.91 -13.00 -21.42
CA GLU A 241 3.10 -12.57 -22.15
C GLU A 241 4.32 -13.42 -21.81
N PHE A 242 4.35 -13.97 -20.59
CA PHE A 242 5.44 -14.82 -20.10
C PHE A 242 5.09 -16.32 -20.13
N ALA A 243 3.82 -16.70 -20.03
CA ALA A 243 3.39 -18.09 -19.84
C ALA A 243 3.88 -19.08 -20.91
N ASN A 244 4.24 -18.60 -22.10
CA ASN A 244 4.67 -19.41 -23.24
C ASN A 244 6.09 -19.08 -23.75
N ARG A 245 6.88 -18.34 -22.98
CA ARG A 245 8.25 -18.00 -23.38
C ARG A 245 9.24 -19.05 -22.88
N ASP A 246 10.13 -19.48 -23.76
CA ASP A 246 11.16 -20.49 -23.46
C ASP A 246 12.44 -19.88 -22.84
N ASP A 247 12.59 -18.56 -22.88
CA ASP A 247 13.79 -17.83 -22.42
C ASP A 247 13.68 -17.31 -20.98
N ILE A 248 12.63 -17.71 -20.25
CA ILE A 248 12.38 -17.25 -18.89
C ILE A 248 13.24 -17.99 -17.88
N LEU A 249 13.89 -17.23 -17.00
CA LEU A 249 14.61 -17.76 -15.85
C LEU A 249 13.64 -17.91 -14.67
N SER A 250 13.55 -19.11 -14.08
CA SER A 250 12.53 -19.43 -13.08
C SER A 250 12.55 -18.51 -11.85
N LEU A 251 13.74 -18.24 -11.30
CA LEU A 251 13.90 -17.41 -10.11
C LEU A 251 13.61 -15.91 -10.37
N PRO A 252 14.19 -15.25 -11.39
CA PRO A 252 13.78 -13.90 -11.79
C PRO A 252 12.28 -13.76 -12.06
N PHE A 253 11.67 -14.73 -12.72
CA PHE A 253 10.24 -14.68 -13.01
C PHE A 253 9.38 -14.82 -11.76
N LYS A 254 9.80 -15.63 -10.79
CA LYS A 254 9.17 -15.69 -9.48
C LYS A 254 9.22 -14.34 -8.76
N HIS A 255 10.38 -13.68 -8.71
CA HIS A 255 10.51 -12.35 -8.10
C HIS A 255 9.67 -11.30 -8.83
N PHE A 256 9.66 -11.34 -10.15
CA PHE A 256 8.80 -10.48 -10.96
C PHE A 256 7.32 -10.70 -10.68
N SER A 257 6.87 -11.96 -10.57
CA SER A 257 5.47 -12.27 -10.26
C SER A 257 5.04 -11.78 -8.88
N ASP A 258 5.92 -11.86 -7.87
CA ASP A 258 5.64 -11.30 -6.54
C ASP A 258 5.59 -9.77 -6.63
N ALA A 259 6.50 -9.13 -7.35
CA ALA A 259 6.49 -7.69 -7.55
C ALA A 259 5.20 -7.20 -8.24
N ILE A 260 4.76 -7.85 -9.31
CA ILE A 260 3.49 -7.56 -10.00
C ILE A 260 2.33 -7.69 -8.99
N ASN A 261 2.22 -8.85 -8.34
CA ASN A 261 1.17 -9.12 -7.38
C ASN A 261 1.10 -8.05 -6.27
N ARG A 262 2.23 -7.73 -5.64
CA ARG A 262 2.31 -6.76 -4.54
C ARG A 262 1.98 -5.34 -5.01
N TYR A 263 2.60 -4.90 -6.11
CA TYR A 263 2.36 -3.57 -6.67
C TYR A 263 0.89 -3.38 -7.06
N THR A 264 0.31 -4.33 -7.82
CA THR A 264 -1.10 -4.27 -8.22
C THR A 264 -2.03 -4.18 -7.01
N ASN A 265 -1.77 -4.97 -5.97
CA ASN A 265 -2.63 -4.98 -4.79
C ASN A 265 -2.59 -3.67 -3.99
N HIS A 266 -1.48 -2.93 -4.04
CA HIS A 266 -1.31 -1.70 -3.27
C HIS A 266 -1.62 -0.45 -4.08
N LEU A 267 -1.28 -0.40 -5.37
CA LEU A 267 -1.34 0.80 -6.20
C LEU A 267 -2.25 0.65 -7.42
N GLY A 268 -2.71 -0.57 -7.74
CA GLY A 268 -3.32 -0.87 -9.03
C GLY A 268 -2.26 -1.03 -10.13
N LEU A 269 -2.65 -1.58 -11.27
CA LEU A 269 -1.77 -1.77 -12.42
C LEU A 269 -2.48 -1.36 -13.70
N THR A 270 -1.94 -0.36 -14.39
CA THR A 270 -2.40 0.04 -15.73
C THR A 270 -1.69 -0.75 -16.82
N HIS A 271 -2.27 -0.76 -18.03
CA HIS A 271 -1.65 -1.42 -19.18
C HIS A 271 -0.26 -0.87 -19.52
N GLU A 272 -0.11 0.45 -19.45
CA GLU A 272 1.18 1.12 -19.65
C GLU A 272 2.21 0.65 -18.61
N GLN A 273 1.84 0.60 -17.34
CA GLN A 273 2.73 0.09 -16.28
C GLN A 273 3.09 -1.39 -16.50
N ALA A 274 2.14 -2.22 -16.94
CA ALA A 274 2.39 -3.63 -17.23
C ALA A 274 3.40 -3.81 -18.37
N LEU A 275 3.28 -3.02 -19.45
CA LEU A 275 4.25 -2.98 -20.55
C LEU A 275 5.64 -2.57 -20.04
N LEU A 276 5.72 -1.50 -19.26
CA LEU A 276 6.99 -1.00 -18.73
C LEU A 276 7.64 -1.99 -17.75
N PHE A 277 6.83 -2.67 -16.94
CA PHE A 277 7.33 -3.73 -16.06
C PHE A 277 7.88 -4.93 -16.84
N ARG A 278 7.21 -5.35 -17.92
CA ARG A 278 7.73 -6.39 -18.82
C ARG A 278 9.05 -5.98 -19.47
N ASP A 279 9.13 -4.74 -19.97
CA ASP A 279 10.22 -4.28 -20.83
C ASP A 279 11.42 -3.73 -20.05
N HIS A 280 11.23 -3.31 -18.80
CA HIS A 280 12.28 -2.68 -17.99
C HIS A 280 12.48 -3.32 -16.61
N LEU A 281 11.41 -3.60 -15.86
CA LEU A 281 11.54 -4.18 -14.52
C LEU A 281 12.00 -5.64 -14.57
N TYR A 282 11.39 -6.49 -15.39
CA TYR A 282 11.79 -7.90 -15.50
C TYR A 282 13.24 -8.06 -15.99
N PRO A 283 13.72 -7.32 -17.02
CA PRO A 283 15.13 -7.34 -17.39
C PRO A 283 16.06 -6.89 -16.26
N ALA A 284 15.70 -5.87 -15.48
CA ALA A 284 16.49 -5.44 -14.33
C ALA A 284 16.59 -6.52 -13.25
N ILE A 285 15.48 -7.21 -12.95
CA ILE A 285 15.47 -8.35 -12.01
C ILE A 285 16.33 -9.50 -12.55
N SER A 286 16.20 -9.80 -13.84
CA SER A 286 16.95 -10.88 -14.51
C SER A 286 18.46 -10.61 -14.53
N ALA A 287 18.85 -9.34 -14.71
CA ALA A 287 20.23 -8.89 -14.66
C ALA A 287 20.80 -8.75 -13.23
N GLN A 288 19.99 -9.02 -12.20
CA GLN A 288 20.33 -8.79 -10.79
C GLN A 288 20.80 -7.36 -10.51
N ASP A 289 20.13 -6.37 -11.12
CA ASP A 289 20.45 -4.97 -10.89
C ASP A 289 20.36 -4.67 -9.37
N PRO A 290 21.43 -4.12 -8.75
CA PRO A 290 21.41 -3.73 -7.34
C PRO A 290 20.24 -2.82 -6.95
N ASN A 291 19.70 -2.05 -7.89
CA ASN A 291 18.57 -1.14 -7.67
C ASN A 291 17.25 -1.89 -7.43
N VAL A 292 17.09 -3.12 -7.92
CA VAL A 292 15.87 -3.93 -7.74
C VAL A 292 16.07 -5.12 -6.81
N HIS A 293 17.26 -5.31 -6.25
CA HIS A 293 17.59 -6.45 -5.39
C HIS A 293 16.70 -6.55 -4.14
N ILE A 294 16.13 -5.43 -3.68
CA ILE A 294 15.18 -5.43 -2.55
C ILE A 294 13.90 -6.23 -2.85
N LEU A 295 13.51 -6.34 -4.12
CA LEU A 295 12.36 -7.13 -4.57
C LEU A 295 12.61 -8.64 -4.43
N ASN A 296 13.87 -9.05 -4.27
CA ASN A 296 14.21 -10.44 -4.03
C ASN A 296 14.00 -10.85 -2.56
N ASN A 297 13.76 -9.89 -1.65
CA ASN A 297 13.57 -10.15 -0.24
C ASN A 297 12.09 -10.48 0.04
N PRO A 298 11.76 -11.72 0.47
CA PRO A 298 10.38 -12.18 0.61
C PRO A 298 9.64 -11.63 1.87
N SER A 299 10.13 -10.56 2.50
CA SER A 299 9.61 -10.06 3.79
C SER A 299 8.97 -8.67 3.69
N ASN A 300 8.87 -7.93 4.80
CA ASN A 300 8.17 -6.65 4.97
C ASN A 300 8.82 -5.47 4.19
N SER A 301 9.38 -5.74 3.01
CA SER A 301 9.81 -4.72 2.05
C SER A 301 8.61 -4.00 1.42
N TRP A 302 7.44 -4.62 1.45
CA TRP A 302 6.19 -4.10 0.89
C TRP A 302 5.31 -3.43 1.94
N ALA A 303 4.49 -2.50 1.50
CA ALA A 303 3.48 -1.85 2.32
C ALA A 303 2.43 -2.85 2.81
N MET A 304 1.71 -2.46 3.86
CA MET A 304 0.69 -3.29 4.48
C MET A 304 -0.73 -2.93 4.02
N ARG A 305 -0.92 -1.76 3.41
CA ARG A 305 -2.23 -1.26 2.98
C ARG A 305 -2.16 -0.70 1.57
N ARG A 306 -3.33 -0.72 0.91
CA ARG A 306 -3.52 -0.06 -0.39
C ARG A 306 -3.29 1.45 -0.25
N GLY A 307 -2.59 2.03 -1.23
CA GLY A 307 -2.22 3.44 -1.27
C GLY A 307 -0.99 3.82 -0.44
N GLU A 308 -0.44 2.90 0.37
CA GLU A 308 0.81 3.12 1.10
C GLU A 308 2.01 2.70 0.25
N TYR A 309 3.16 3.33 0.49
CA TYR A 309 4.44 2.98 -0.13
C TYR A 309 5.42 2.49 0.94
N SER A 310 6.11 1.40 0.64
CA SER A 310 7.35 0.98 1.30
C SER A 310 8.48 0.93 0.25
N ILE A 311 9.67 0.50 0.65
CA ILE A 311 10.82 0.39 -0.28
C ILE A 311 10.50 -0.48 -1.52
N GLY A 312 9.66 -1.51 -1.39
CA GLY A 312 9.26 -2.40 -2.49
C GLY A 312 8.40 -1.67 -3.53
N GLU A 313 7.30 -1.03 -3.09
CA GLU A 313 6.45 -0.23 -3.97
C GLU A 313 7.25 0.90 -4.61
N TYR A 314 8.07 1.60 -3.82
CA TYR A 314 8.93 2.67 -4.33
C TYR A 314 9.87 2.16 -5.42
N THR A 315 10.51 0.99 -5.21
CA THR A 315 11.41 0.38 -6.19
C THR A 315 10.68 0.02 -7.48
N CYS A 316 9.48 -0.56 -7.41
CA CYS A 316 8.68 -0.81 -8.60
C CYS A 316 8.23 0.49 -9.28
N HIS A 317 7.83 1.49 -8.49
CA HIS A 317 7.32 2.76 -9.00
C HIS A 317 8.37 3.53 -9.82
N LEU A 318 9.67 3.41 -9.48
CA LEU A 318 10.80 3.92 -10.27
C LEU A 318 10.83 3.41 -11.72
N TYR A 319 10.18 2.27 -12.01
CA TYR A 319 10.09 1.62 -13.33
C TYR A 319 8.67 1.62 -13.91
N SER A 320 7.73 2.36 -13.31
CA SER A 320 6.31 2.31 -13.68
C SER A 320 5.90 3.31 -14.76
N ALA A 321 6.77 4.28 -15.10
CA ALA A 321 6.48 5.32 -16.07
C ALA A 321 7.76 5.90 -16.68
N GLU A 322 7.64 6.56 -17.83
CA GLU A 322 8.68 7.42 -18.41
C GLU A 322 9.01 8.60 -17.46
N ALA A 323 10.28 8.99 -17.42
CA ALA A 323 10.74 10.13 -16.64
C ALA A 323 10.02 11.41 -17.08
N SER A 324 9.41 12.08 -16.11
CA SER A 324 8.70 13.35 -16.28
C SER A 324 8.80 14.19 -15.00
N PRO A 325 8.57 15.50 -15.05
CA PRO A 325 8.56 16.34 -13.85
C PRO A 325 7.59 15.83 -12.78
N GLN A 326 6.41 15.33 -13.19
CA GLN A 326 5.39 14.79 -12.28
C GLN A 326 5.84 13.50 -11.61
N LEU A 327 6.46 12.58 -12.37
CA LEU A 327 6.99 11.34 -11.80
C LEU A 327 8.14 11.63 -10.84
N ILE A 328 9.05 12.55 -11.21
CA ILE A 328 10.15 12.97 -10.33
C ILE A 328 9.61 13.57 -9.03
N ASN A 329 8.61 14.44 -9.13
CA ASN A 329 7.94 15.01 -7.96
C ASN A 329 7.38 13.92 -7.05
N GLU A 330 6.61 13.00 -7.63
CA GLU A 330 5.97 11.90 -6.92
C GLU A 330 7.01 11.02 -6.22
N LEU A 331 8.09 10.66 -6.91
CA LEU A 331 9.18 9.88 -6.33
C LEU A 331 9.92 10.62 -5.21
N MET A 332 10.10 11.94 -5.32
CA MET A 332 10.68 12.76 -4.25
C MET A 332 9.78 12.79 -3.01
N VAL A 333 8.46 12.92 -3.20
CA VAL A 333 7.47 12.89 -2.11
C VAL A 333 7.46 11.51 -1.45
N ILE A 334 7.39 10.42 -2.22
CA ILE A 334 7.44 9.05 -1.69
C ILE A 334 8.73 8.82 -0.90
N ASN A 335 9.89 9.24 -1.45
CA ASN A 335 11.18 9.09 -0.77
C ASN A 335 11.22 9.82 0.58
N SER A 336 10.50 10.94 0.71
CA SER A 336 10.40 11.68 1.98
C SER A 336 9.41 11.07 2.99
N GLU A 337 8.62 10.07 2.60
CA GLU A 337 7.71 9.37 3.51
C GLU A 337 8.20 8.00 3.95
N ILE A 338 8.87 7.26 3.05
CA ILE A 338 9.37 5.93 3.36
C ILE A 338 10.54 6.02 4.35
N PRO A 339 10.69 5.08 5.30
CA PRO A 339 11.80 5.13 6.26
C PRO A 339 13.17 5.07 5.59
N THR A 340 13.30 4.37 4.47
CA THR A 340 14.55 4.36 3.68
C THR A 340 14.30 3.82 2.28
N ALA A 341 15.05 4.33 1.31
CA ALA A 341 15.13 3.79 -0.05
C ALA A 341 16.30 2.80 -0.24
N PHE A 342 17.09 2.52 0.81
CA PHE A 342 18.29 1.71 0.73
C PHE A 342 18.12 0.33 1.37
N ALA A 343 18.30 -0.74 0.59
CA ALA A 343 18.14 -2.11 1.06
C ALA A 343 18.99 -2.46 2.30
N HIS A 344 20.23 -1.95 2.38
CA HIS A 344 21.11 -2.21 3.52
C HIS A 344 20.64 -1.49 4.79
N GLN A 345 20.14 -0.25 4.67
CA GLN A 345 19.56 0.49 5.81
C GLN A 345 18.24 -0.16 6.24
N PHE A 346 17.41 -0.61 5.30
CA PHE A 346 16.18 -1.33 5.60
C PHE A 346 16.46 -2.57 6.46
N GLU A 347 17.43 -3.39 6.07
CA GLU A 347 17.80 -4.57 6.84
C GLU A 347 18.40 -4.22 8.21
N GLN A 348 19.20 -3.15 8.30
CA GLN A 348 19.70 -2.66 9.58
C GLN A 348 18.56 -2.19 10.49
N ASN A 349 17.60 -1.43 9.96
CA ASN A 349 16.43 -0.95 10.71
C ASN A 349 15.58 -2.11 11.22
N ARG A 350 15.43 -3.19 10.43
CA ARG A 350 14.76 -4.42 10.90
C ARG A 350 15.49 -5.08 12.06
N ARG A 351 16.82 -5.17 12.01
CA ARG A 351 17.63 -5.74 13.10
C ARG A 351 17.53 -4.89 14.36
N ASP A 352 17.62 -3.58 14.20
CA ASP A 352 17.52 -2.61 15.28
C ASP A 352 16.15 -2.65 15.95
N GLY A 353 15.07 -2.63 15.17
CA GLY A 353 13.72 -2.83 15.69
C GLY A 353 13.58 -4.16 16.44
N SER A 354 14.21 -5.24 15.94
CA SER A 354 14.17 -6.55 16.61
C SER A 354 14.92 -6.55 17.95
N ALA A 355 16.01 -5.78 18.07
CA ALA A 355 16.75 -5.64 19.32
C ALA A 355 15.88 -4.99 20.43
N LEU A 356 14.99 -4.07 20.03
CA LEU A 356 14.08 -3.38 20.94
C LEU A 356 12.89 -4.24 21.42
N LEU A 357 12.65 -5.42 20.85
CA LEU A 357 11.45 -6.23 21.12
C LEU A 357 11.20 -6.55 22.60
N ARG A 358 12.27 -6.68 23.40
CA ARG A 358 12.19 -7.03 24.82
C ARG A 358 11.99 -5.83 25.74
N ILE A 359 12.08 -4.61 25.21
CA ILE A 359 11.80 -3.41 25.98
C ILE A 359 10.27 -3.23 26.08
N PRO A 360 9.72 -2.97 27.29
CA PRO A 360 8.29 -2.72 27.47
C PRO A 360 7.74 -1.70 26.46
N GLY A 361 6.61 -2.02 25.84
CA GLY A 361 5.94 -1.19 24.82
C GLY A 361 6.63 -1.07 23.45
N MET A 362 7.91 -1.46 23.32
CA MET A 362 8.66 -1.28 22.07
C MET A 362 8.39 -2.37 21.02
N GLY A 363 7.64 -3.42 21.36
CA GLY A 363 7.18 -4.42 20.40
C GLY A 363 6.35 -3.81 19.27
N GLN A 364 5.48 -2.83 19.59
CA GLN A 364 4.67 -2.13 18.59
C GLN A 364 5.52 -1.25 17.67
N LEU A 365 6.55 -0.59 18.21
CA LEU A 365 7.50 0.18 17.42
C LEU A 365 8.28 -0.72 16.46
N LYS A 366 8.72 -1.90 16.93
CA LYS A 366 9.36 -2.91 16.09
C LYS A 366 8.49 -3.29 14.90
N GLU A 367 7.19 -3.55 15.11
CA GLU A 367 6.29 -3.92 14.01
C GLU A 367 6.09 -2.75 13.04
N ALA A 368 5.94 -1.52 13.55
CA ALA A 368 5.83 -0.33 12.70
C ALA A 368 7.08 -0.11 11.82
N ILE A 369 8.28 -0.33 12.38
CA ILE A 369 9.55 -0.28 11.65
C ILE A 369 9.62 -1.39 10.61
N HIS A 370 9.29 -2.62 11.00
CA HIS A 370 9.34 -3.77 10.09
C HIS A 370 8.39 -3.58 8.91
N ASP A 371 7.19 -3.09 9.17
CA ASP A 371 6.15 -2.80 8.16
C ASP A 371 6.40 -1.51 7.37
N GLN A 372 7.49 -0.79 7.66
CA GLN A 372 7.86 0.48 7.03
C GLN A 372 6.74 1.54 7.04
N ARG A 373 6.00 1.62 8.14
CA ARG A 373 4.92 2.60 8.27
C ARG A 373 5.43 4.05 8.09
N PRO A 374 4.64 4.93 7.46
CA PRO A 374 4.94 6.36 7.44
C PRO A 374 5.02 6.93 8.87
N LEU A 375 5.78 8.01 9.06
CA LEU A 375 5.98 8.69 10.35
C LEU A 375 6.84 7.94 11.38
N ASN A 376 7.45 6.81 11.01
CA ASN A 376 8.37 6.10 11.89
C ASN A 376 9.49 7.02 12.39
N HIS A 377 10.08 7.85 11.52
CA HIS A 377 11.14 8.77 11.90
C HIS A 377 10.67 9.79 12.95
N ASP A 378 9.52 10.43 12.75
CA ASP A 378 9.01 11.45 13.66
C ASP A 378 8.85 10.91 15.09
N VAL A 379 8.28 9.70 15.21
CA VAL A 379 8.12 9.05 16.52
C VAL A 379 9.48 8.70 17.13
N ILE A 380 10.37 8.05 16.38
CA ILE A 380 11.69 7.62 16.89
C ILE A 380 12.54 8.84 17.28
N GLN A 381 12.53 9.90 16.46
CA GLN A 381 13.26 11.13 16.74
C GLN A 381 12.66 11.87 17.94
N ALA A 382 11.34 11.89 18.10
CA ALA A 382 10.69 12.45 19.28
C ALA A 382 11.08 11.67 20.55
N MET A 383 11.15 10.33 20.47
CA MET A 383 11.61 9.50 21.58
C MET A 383 13.06 9.82 21.97
N VAL A 384 13.96 9.97 21.00
CA VAL A 384 15.35 10.40 21.25
C VAL A 384 15.40 11.80 21.85
N ASN A 385 14.59 12.73 21.34
CA ASN A 385 14.53 14.10 21.83
C ASN A 385 13.96 14.19 23.25
N LEU A 386 13.01 13.34 23.62
CA LEU A 386 12.50 13.25 24.99
C LEU A 386 13.61 12.82 25.94
N TYR A 387 14.32 11.73 25.61
CA TYR A 387 15.45 11.24 26.40
C TYR A 387 16.56 12.29 26.54
N ASP A 388 16.86 13.03 25.47
CA ASP A 388 17.83 14.13 25.47
C ASP A 388 17.33 15.41 26.17
N GLY A 389 16.09 15.44 26.69
CA GLY A 389 15.49 16.59 27.38
C GLY A 389 15.15 17.78 26.48
N LYS A 390 14.98 17.55 25.16
CA LYS A 390 14.69 18.59 24.15
C LYS A 390 13.20 18.85 23.95
N ILE A 391 12.34 17.89 24.31
CA ILE A 391 10.87 18.01 24.23
C ILE A 391 10.23 17.46 25.50
N THR A 392 8.94 17.74 25.71
CA THR A 392 8.16 17.19 26.84
C THR A 392 7.51 15.86 26.48
N GLU A 393 7.02 15.13 27.50
CA GLU A 393 6.26 13.89 27.32
C GLU A 393 5.00 14.14 26.48
N GLU A 394 4.28 15.23 26.71
CA GLU A 394 3.08 15.58 25.95
C GLU A 394 3.37 15.79 24.47
N ALA A 395 4.52 16.39 24.14
CA ALA A 395 4.94 16.59 22.75
C ALA A 395 5.24 15.25 22.06
N LEU A 396 5.91 14.30 22.75
CA LEU A 396 6.09 12.94 22.23
C LEU A 396 4.73 12.27 21.98
N LEU A 397 3.81 12.34 22.94
CA LEU A 397 2.49 11.71 22.83
C LEU A 397 1.67 12.32 21.68
N GLU A 398 1.76 13.63 21.45
CA GLU A 398 1.10 14.27 20.31
C GLU A 398 1.63 13.74 18.97
N ILE A 399 2.96 13.60 18.84
CA ILE A 399 3.59 13.07 17.64
C ILE A 399 3.23 11.58 17.47
N ALA A 400 3.34 10.78 18.53
CA ALA A 400 3.01 9.36 18.50
C ALA A 400 1.55 9.11 18.12
N ARG A 401 0.59 9.92 18.61
CA ARG A 401 -0.84 9.78 18.27
C ARG A 401 -1.16 10.08 16.81
N LYS A 402 -0.32 10.86 16.11
CA LYS A 402 -0.45 11.07 14.65
C LYS A 402 -0.06 9.81 13.86
N HIS A 403 0.75 8.93 14.45
CA HIS A 403 1.15 7.68 13.80
C HIS A 403 0.03 6.64 13.85
N SER A 404 -0.39 6.15 12.68
CA SER A 404 -1.61 5.33 12.52
C SER A 404 -1.58 3.95 13.21
N TYR A 405 -0.39 3.44 13.52
CA TYR A 405 -0.18 2.16 14.22
C TYR A 405 0.16 2.34 15.70
N VAL A 406 1.35 2.85 16.03
CA VAL A 406 1.80 2.98 17.44
C VAL A 406 0.94 3.96 18.25
N GLY A 407 0.37 4.99 17.62
CA GLY A 407 -0.51 5.96 18.26
C GLY A 407 -1.85 5.40 18.77
N ARG A 408 -2.20 4.17 18.38
CA ARG A 408 -3.40 3.46 18.85
C ARG A 408 -3.12 2.47 19.99
N SER A 409 -1.86 2.31 20.38
CA SER A 409 -1.46 1.37 21.43
C SER A 409 -1.22 2.13 22.73
N GLU A 410 -2.17 2.03 23.67
CA GLU A 410 -2.02 2.61 25.00
C GLU A 410 -0.74 2.09 25.69
N THR A 411 -0.43 0.79 25.53
CA THR A 411 0.83 0.22 26.05
C THR A 411 2.07 0.90 25.47
N PHE A 412 2.12 1.18 24.17
CA PHE A 412 3.24 1.92 23.59
C PHE A 412 3.31 3.33 24.17
N LEU A 413 2.18 4.05 24.23
CA LEU A 413 2.12 5.43 24.71
C LEU A 413 2.56 5.56 26.18
N GLU A 414 2.14 4.64 27.04
CA GLU A 414 2.51 4.62 28.46
C GLU A 414 3.98 4.28 28.68
N GLU A 415 4.54 3.37 27.88
CA GLU A 415 5.93 2.91 28.05
C GLU A 415 6.96 3.82 27.35
N ALA A 416 6.57 4.50 26.27
CA ALA A 416 7.47 5.37 25.50
C ALA A 416 7.86 6.64 26.27
N ILE A 417 7.12 7.06 27.29
CA ILE A 417 7.49 8.23 28.10
C ILE A 417 8.44 7.89 29.27
N LYS A 418 8.63 6.61 29.57
CA LYS A 418 9.43 6.15 30.72
C LYS A 418 10.92 6.13 30.39
N ALA A 419 11.67 7.08 30.95
CA ALA A 419 13.11 7.22 30.71
C ALA A 419 13.91 5.94 31.02
N GLU A 420 13.53 5.17 32.04
CA GLU A 420 14.19 3.93 32.42
C GLU A 420 14.21 2.88 31.30
N ASN A 421 13.22 2.88 30.40
CA ASN A 421 13.15 1.93 29.28
C ASN A 421 14.27 2.17 28.25
N TYR A 422 14.81 3.38 28.18
CA TYR A 422 15.83 3.79 27.21
C TYR A 422 17.24 3.35 27.62
N ASP A 423 17.48 3.21 28.93
CA ASP A 423 18.76 2.77 29.49
C ASP A 423 18.87 1.24 29.59
N LEU A 424 17.79 0.51 29.33
CA LEU A 424 17.78 -0.94 29.39
C LEU A 424 18.73 -1.55 28.34
N PRO A 425 19.48 -2.60 28.70
CA PRO A 425 20.36 -3.29 27.77
C PRO A 425 19.54 -4.11 26.76
N VAL A 426 19.97 -4.05 25.49
CA VAL A 426 19.43 -4.84 24.39
C VAL A 426 20.54 -5.60 23.67
N GLU A 427 20.21 -6.78 23.14
CA GLU A 427 21.14 -7.58 22.34
C GLU A 427 21.09 -7.14 20.87
N GLU A 428 22.19 -6.53 20.41
CA GLU A 428 22.43 -6.21 19.01
C GLU A 428 23.20 -7.36 18.33
N ARG A 429 22.71 -7.83 17.18
CA ARG A 429 23.42 -8.80 16.35
C ARG A 429 24.44 -8.09 15.46
N THR A 430 25.72 -8.38 15.66
CA THR A 430 26.82 -7.89 14.82
C THR A 430 27.44 -9.03 14.00
N ALA A 431 28.31 -8.71 13.04
CA ALA A 431 29.05 -9.72 12.28
C ALA A 431 29.94 -10.63 13.17
N ASN A 432 30.32 -10.14 14.35
CA ASN A 432 31.20 -10.85 15.30
C ASN A 432 30.44 -11.50 16.47
N GLY A 433 29.10 -11.58 16.39
CA GLY A 433 28.23 -12.11 17.45
C GLY A 433 27.32 -11.05 18.09
N ASN A 434 26.69 -11.40 19.21
CA ASN A 434 25.79 -10.49 19.93
C ASN A 434 26.60 -9.54 20.81
N ARG A 435 26.24 -8.26 20.81
CA ARG A 435 26.76 -7.24 21.70
C ARG A 435 25.61 -6.62 22.49
N GLU A 436 25.85 -6.35 23.76
CA GLU A 436 24.91 -5.59 24.59
C GLU A 436 25.14 -4.08 24.39
N VAL A 437 24.07 -3.36 24.10
CA VAL A 437 24.04 -1.90 23.92
C VAL A 437 22.80 -1.33 24.62
N ALA A 438 22.78 -0.04 24.96
CA ALA A 438 21.58 0.57 25.52
C ALA A 438 20.51 0.76 24.45
N ALA A 439 19.23 0.67 24.82
CA ALA A 439 18.12 0.87 23.89
C ALA A 439 18.16 2.24 23.20
N ILE A 440 18.59 3.30 23.91
CA ILE A 440 18.78 4.64 23.33
C ILE A 440 19.79 4.67 22.18
N ASP A 441 20.86 3.87 22.22
CA ASP A 441 21.86 3.85 21.14
C ASP A 441 21.28 3.25 19.87
N VAL A 442 20.42 2.24 20.01
CA VAL A 442 19.65 1.65 18.91
C VAL A 442 18.64 2.67 18.36
N LEU A 443 17.91 3.37 19.23
CA LEU A 443 16.95 4.42 18.83
C LEU A 443 17.64 5.59 18.11
N ARG A 444 18.81 6.03 18.55
CA ARG A 444 19.60 7.09 17.88
C ARG A 444 20.04 6.66 16.48
N ARG A 445 20.47 5.40 16.32
CA ARG A 445 20.83 4.85 15.01
C ARG A 445 19.61 4.72 14.10
N LEU A 446 18.48 4.24 14.63
CA LEU A 446 17.21 4.22 13.92
C LEU A 446 16.80 5.62 13.48
N ALA A 447 16.83 6.62 14.37
CA ALA A 447 16.48 8.00 14.05
C ALA A 447 17.31 8.53 12.87
N LYS A 448 18.62 8.25 12.86
CA LYS A 448 19.52 8.59 11.76
C LYS A 448 19.16 7.85 10.46
N ASN A 449 18.95 6.54 10.54
CA ASN A 449 18.71 5.70 9.36
C ASN A 449 17.31 5.85 8.76
N THR A 450 16.32 6.23 9.58
CA THR A 450 14.95 6.47 9.13
C THR A 450 14.73 7.91 8.71
N SER A 451 15.74 8.78 8.83
CA SER A 451 15.63 10.17 8.42
C SER A 451 15.18 10.21 6.96
N PRO A 452 14.02 10.83 6.66
CA PRO A 452 13.40 10.74 5.35
C PRO A 452 14.31 11.26 4.24
N ILE A 453 15.19 12.23 4.56
CA ILE A 453 16.23 12.66 3.63
C ILE A 453 17.48 13.08 4.41
N PRO A 454 18.68 12.54 4.07
CA PRO A 454 19.90 12.86 4.81
C PRO A 454 20.35 14.30 4.51
N ASP A 455 20.74 15.03 5.55
CA ASP A 455 21.46 16.30 5.45
C ASP A 455 22.90 16.12 4.91
N ALA A 456 23.38 14.88 4.89
CA ALA A 456 24.63 14.49 4.27
C ALA A 456 24.50 14.29 2.75
N PRO A 457 25.55 14.62 1.98
CA PRO A 457 25.53 14.49 0.54
C PRO A 457 25.32 13.02 0.13
N PRO A 458 24.31 12.72 -0.71
CA PRO A 458 24.09 11.37 -1.21
C PRO A 458 25.06 11.05 -2.35
N ASN A 459 25.37 9.76 -2.50
CA ASN A 459 26.08 9.27 -3.69
C ASN A 459 25.07 8.88 -4.77
N THR A 460 25.36 9.20 -6.02
CA THR A 460 24.56 8.93 -7.22
C THR A 460 25.40 8.11 -8.22
N PRO A 461 24.82 7.59 -9.32
CA PRO A 461 25.62 7.01 -10.40
C PRO A 461 26.39 8.04 -11.25
N TYR A 462 26.29 9.34 -10.94
CA TYR A 462 26.91 10.43 -11.71
C TYR A 462 28.08 11.06 -10.94
N ASP A 463 29.31 10.77 -11.35
CA ASP A 463 30.53 11.19 -10.63
C ASP A 463 30.72 12.72 -10.56
N SER A 464 30.35 13.43 -11.63
CA SER A 464 30.36 14.90 -11.70
C SER A 464 29.49 15.51 -10.61
N LEU A 465 28.25 15.02 -10.51
CA LEU A 465 27.30 15.44 -9.48
C LEU A 465 27.80 15.07 -8.09
N ASN A 466 28.33 13.85 -7.89
CA ASN A 466 28.86 13.41 -6.59
C ASN A 466 29.96 14.34 -6.08
N THR A 467 30.84 14.83 -6.96
CA THR A 467 31.89 15.79 -6.59
C THR A 467 31.29 17.08 -6.05
N LEU A 468 30.31 17.65 -6.75
CA LEU A 468 29.64 18.90 -6.35
C LEU A 468 28.83 18.72 -5.06
N LEU A 469 28.12 17.61 -4.89
CA LEU A 469 27.37 17.31 -3.67
C LEU A 469 28.31 17.23 -2.45
N ASN A 470 29.45 16.55 -2.59
CA ASN A 470 30.45 16.44 -1.52
C ASN A 470 31.11 17.79 -1.18
N GLU A 471 31.31 18.66 -2.17
CA GLU A 471 31.80 20.03 -1.92
C GLU A 471 30.78 20.90 -1.17
N ILE A 472 29.47 20.69 -1.38
CA ILE A 472 28.42 21.36 -0.60
C ILE A 472 28.46 20.87 0.85
N GLY A 473 28.57 19.55 1.05
CA GLY A 473 28.72 18.93 2.36
C GLY A 473 27.44 18.93 3.22
N GLU A 474 27.56 18.46 4.45
CA GLU A 474 26.45 18.43 5.40
C GLU A 474 25.95 19.84 5.75
N PHE A 475 24.62 20.03 5.81
CA PHE A 475 24.02 21.31 6.19
C PHE A 475 22.82 21.16 7.12
N THR A 476 22.59 22.18 7.92
CA THR A 476 21.40 22.38 8.75
C THR A 476 20.62 23.61 8.30
N ASP A 477 19.43 23.84 8.84
CA ASP A 477 18.62 25.03 8.53
C ASP A 477 19.33 26.37 8.73
N SER A 478 20.36 26.44 9.59
CA SER A 478 21.13 27.65 9.87
C SER A 478 22.43 27.76 9.06
N THR A 479 22.71 26.80 8.18
CA THR A 479 23.97 26.74 7.43
C THR A 479 23.98 27.75 6.29
N GLU A 480 25.11 28.43 6.10
CA GLU A 480 25.33 29.30 4.95
C GLU A 480 25.78 28.44 3.75
N ILE A 481 24.93 28.35 2.73
CA ILE A 481 25.21 27.59 1.51
C ILE A 481 25.87 28.51 0.48
N ASN A 482 26.94 28.04 -0.17
CA ASN A 482 27.57 28.74 -1.29
C ASN A 482 26.67 28.68 -2.54
N GLU A 483 26.17 29.83 -2.97
CA GLU A 483 25.23 29.96 -4.09
C GLU A 483 25.81 29.49 -5.44
N GLU A 484 27.07 29.79 -5.71
CA GLU A 484 27.72 29.46 -6.99
C GLU A 484 27.97 27.96 -7.10
N LEU A 485 28.39 27.35 -5.98
CA LEU A 485 28.57 25.91 -5.90
C LEU A 485 27.23 25.17 -6.03
N LEU A 486 26.21 25.63 -5.32
CA LEU A 486 24.86 25.07 -5.45
C LEU A 486 24.32 25.25 -6.88
N GLY A 487 24.52 26.42 -7.49
CA GLY A 487 24.13 26.69 -8.88
C GLY A 487 24.74 25.70 -9.86
N LYS A 488 26.03 25.35 -9.71
CA LYS A 488 26.70 24.32 -10.51
C LYS A 488 26.11 22.93 -10.29
N ALA A 489 25.83 22.56 -9.04
CA ALA A 489 25.21 21.27 -8.72
C ALA A 489 23.80 21.14 -9.30
N LEU A 490 23.02 22.23 -9.23
CA LEU A 490 21.70 22.32 -9.86
C LEU A 490 21.80 22.23 -11.38
N ALA A 491 22.75 22.92 -12.02
CA ALA A 491 22.97 22.84 -13.46
C ALA A 491 23.26 21.41 -13.93
N GLU A 492 24.10 20.67 -13.19
CA GLU A 492 24.41 19.27 -13.49
C GLU A 492 23.18 18.38 -13.34
N ALA A 493 22.42 18.51 -12.24
CA ALA A 493 21.18 17.77 -12.04
C ALA A 493 20.13 18.11 -13.11
N ASN A 494 20.03 19.39 -13.50
CA ASN A 494 19.13 19.87 -14.54
C ASN A 494 19.45 19.26 -15.90
N ASN A 495 20.74 19.15 -16.23
CA ASN A 495 21.19 18.52 -17.46
C ASN A 495 20.83 17.03 -17.49
N ILE A 496 21.06 16.31 -16.38
CA ILE A 496 20.69 14.89 -16.26
C ILE A 496 19.18 14.71 -16.46
N LEU A 497 18.34 15.51 -15.79
CA LEU A 497 16.88 15.45 -15.94
C LEU A 497 16.42 15.77 -17.36
N ALA A 498 16.98 16.81 -17.99
CA ALA A 498 16.66 17.15 -19.37
C ALA A 498 16.97 15.98 -20.33
N VAL A 499 18.14 15.35 -20.19
CA VAL A 499 18.50 14.16 -20.99
C VAL A 499 17.54 13.00 -20.73
N MET A 500 17.14 12.76 -19.48
CA MET A 500 16.15 11.71 -19.16
C MET A 500 14.81 11.97 -19.86
N TYR A 501 14.33 13.22 -19.87
CA TYR A 501 13.06 13.59 -20.51
C TYR A 501 13.13 13.52 -22.03
N GLU A 502 14.22 14.00 -22.64
CA GLU A 502 14.42 13.94 -24.08
C GLU A 502 14.55 12.50 -24.60
N SER A 503 15.22 11.64 -23.83
CA SER A 503 15.39 10.22 -24.16
C SER A 503 14.20 9.35 -23.75
N LYS A 504 13.17 9.92 -23.09
CA LYS A 504 12.03 9.19 -22.52
C LYS A 504 12.47 8.02 -21.64
N GLN A 505 13.47 8.26 -20.79
CA GLN A 505 14.06 7.22 -19.97
C GLN A 505 13.00 6.60 -19.05
N VAL A 506 12.90 5.27 -19.06
CA VAL A 506 12.13 4.48 -18.09
C VAL A 506 13.10 3.87 -17.09
N GLY A 507 12.75 3.89 -15.81
CA GLY A 507 13.67 3.47 -14.75
C GLY A 507 14.53 4.63 -14.28
N ILE A 508 14.36 5.00 -13.01
CA ILE A 508 15.12 6.09 -12.38
C ILE A 508 15.88 5.52 -11.19
N ASN A 509 17.16 5.88 -11.06
CA ASN A 509 17.95 5.43 -9.92
C ASN A 509 17.46 6.14 -8.64
N SER A 510 17.11 5.38 -7.60
CA SER A 510 16.64 5.94 -6.32
C SER A 510 17.63 6.93 -5.70
N LYS A 511 18.93 6.69 -5.87
CA LYS A 511 19.99 7.58 -5.38
C LYS A 511 19.96 8.95 -6.04
N PHE A 512 19.56 9.01 -7.31
CA PHE A 512 19.39 10.29 -7.99
C PHE A 512 18.19 11.05 -7.44
N ILE A 513 17.06 10.39 -7.16
CA ILE A 513 15.90 11.01 -6.50
C ILE A 513 16.28 11.61 -5.14
N ILE A 514 17.08 10.88 -4.35
CA ILE A 514 17.58 11.38 -3.05
C ILE A 514 18.45 12.63 -3.25
N ALA A 515 19.32 12.64 -4.28
CA ALA A 515 20.13 13.82 -4.61
C ALA A 515 19.28 15.03 -5.02
N LEU A 516 18.20 14.83 -5.77
CA LEU A 516 17.24 15.90 -6.08
C LEU A 516 16.57 16.43 -4.80
N GLY A 517 16.17 15.54 -3.88
CA GLY A 517 15.66 15.93 -2.57
C GLY A 517 16.66 16.76 -1.76
N TYR A 518 17.93 16.35 -1.72
CA TYR A 518 19.02 17.06 -1.08
C TYR A 518 19.23 18.45 -1.68
N LEU A 519 19.32 18.57 -3.01
CA LEU A 519 19.49 19.86 -3.70
C LEU A 519 18.30 20.80 -3.49
N SER A 520 17.08 20.26 -3.45
CA SER A 520 15.87 21.04 -3.12
C SER A 520 15.95 21.66 -1.72
N ARG A 521 16.42 20.91 -0.71
CA ARG A 521 16.61 21.43 0.65
C ARG A 521 17.79 22.39 0.77
N ALA A 522 18.89 22.13 0.08
CA ALA A 522 20.02 23.07 0.02
C ALA A 522 19.58 24.41 -0.58
N SER A 523 18.75 24.36 -1.63
CA SER A 523 18.13 25.52 -2.26
C SER A 523 17.19 26.25 -1.30
N ALA A 524 16.30 25.53 -0.62
CA ALA A 524 15.42 26.10 0.40
C ALA A 524 16.21 26.79 1.53
N THR A 525 17.28 26.15 2.02
CA THR A 525 18.15 26.67 3.07
C THR A 525 18.87 27.95 2.61
N LEU A 526 19.41 27.96 1.38
CA LEU A 526 20.01 29.16 0.79
C LEU A 526 19.01 30.32 0.73
N LEU A 527 17.79 30.08 0.25
CA LEU A 527 16.75 31.11 0.14
C LEU A 527 16.34 31.64 1.52
N ARG A 528 16.14 30.75 2.49
CA ARG A 528 15.78 31.10 3.88
C ARG A 528 16.84 31.92 4.58
N ASN A 529 18.12 31.63 4.34
CA ASN A 529 19.24 32.31 4.98
C ASN A 529 19.75 33.54 4.21
N MET A 530 19.22 33.77 3.01
CA MET A 530 19.59 34.92 2.18
C MET A 530 19.41 36.26 2.92
N THR A 531 20.33 37.21 2.74
CA THR A 531 20.14 38.58 3.23
C THR A 531 19.22 39.37 2.32
N PHE A 532 18.67 40.49 2.80
CA PHE A 532 17.92 41.42 1.96
C PHE A 532 18.73 41.88 0.74
N GLU A 533 19.99 42.25 0.95
CA GLU A 533 20.87 42.78 -0.09
C GLU A 533 21.14 41.77 -1.21
N LYS A 534 21.15 40.47 -0.88
CA LYS A 534 21.24 39.39 -1.85
C LYS A 534 19.88 39.11 -2.50
N GLN A 535 18.80 39.11 -1.71
CA GLN A 535 17.44 38.92 -2.20
C GLN A 535 17.06 39.96 -3.26
N VAL A 536 17.45 41.22 -3.13
CA VAL A 536 17.05 42.23 -4.12
C VAL A 536 17.72 42.09 -5.49
N ARG A 537 18.69 41.18 -5.66
CA ARG A 537 19.42 40.99 -6.93
C ARG A 537 19.50 39.54 -7.41
N ALA A 538 19.22 38.57 -6.53
CA ALA A 538 19.40 37.13 -6.80
C ALA A 538 18.75 36.68 -8.12
N TYR A 539 17.55 37.19 -8.44
CA TYR A 539 16.83 36.85 -9.67
C TYR A 539 17.60 37.12 -10.98
N ARG A 540 18.67 37.93 -10.94
CA ARG A 540 19.54 38.23 -12.09
C ARG A 540 20.73 37.29 -12.23
N ASP A 541 21.06 36.54 -11.17
CA ASP A 541 22.26 35.71 -11.12
C ASP A 541 22.01 34.33 -11.76
N GLU A 542 23.06 33.73 -12.31
CA GLU A 542 22.98 32.43 -13.01
C GLU A 542 22.58 31.28 -12.07
N TRP A 543 23.10 31.26 -10.84
CA TRP A 543 22.73 30.22 -9.86
C TRP A 543 21.23 30.21 -9.54
N PHE A 544 20.58 31.38 -9.57
CA PHE A 544 19.14 31.49 -9.32
C PHE A 544 18.34 31.04 -10.54
N ALA A 545 18.81 31.32 -11.76
CA ALA A 545 18.22 30.79 -12.98
C ALA A 545 18.21 29.25 -12.99
N GLU A 546 19.31 28.61 -12.58
CA GLU A 546 19.38 27.15 -12.45
C GLU A 546 18.45 26.60 -11.37
N MET A 547 18.21 27.36 -10.29
CA MET A 547 17.21 27.00 -9.27
C MET A 547 15.78 27.08 -9.79
N VAL A 548 15.45 28.10 -10.58
CA VAL A 548 14.13 28.22 -11.23
C VAL A 548 13.93 27.09 -12.25
N LYS A 549 14.96 26.77 -13.03
CA LYS A 549 14.94 25.64 -13.97
C LYS A 549 14.77 24.30 -13.24
N PHE A 550 15.46 24.11 -12.11
CA PHE A 550 15.33 22.93 -11.26
C PHE A 550 13.91 22.76 -10.72
N HIS A 551 13.28 23.85 -10.28
CA HIS A 551 11.87 23.83 -9.88
C HIS A 551 10.97 23.36 -11.04
N ASP A 552 11.15 23.90 -12.24
CA ASP A 552 10.36 23.51 -13.40
C ASP A 552 10.60 22.04 -13.81
N LEU A 553 11.84 21.56 -13.73
CA LEU A 553 12.17 20.16 -13.99
C LEU A 553 11.60 19.19 -12.94
N THR A 554 11.28 19.64 -11.72
CA THR A 554 10.85 18.76 -10.62
C THR A 554 9.42 18.99 -10.14
N MET A 555 8.74 20.02 -10.63
CA MET A 555 7.41 20.45 -10.16
C MET A 555 6.50 20.96 -11.30
N ASN A 556 6.90 20.85 -12.57
CA ASN A 556 6.00 21.25 -13.65
C ASN A 556 4.81 20.27 -13.76
N PRO A 557 3.56 20.76 -13.75
CA PRO A 557 2.36 19.91 -13.84
C PRO A 557 2.14 19.31 -15.23
N LYS A 558 2.93 19.74 -16.22
CA LYS A 558 2.95 19.28 -17.62
C LYS A 558 4.33 18.73 -17.97
N GLN A 559 4.64 18.62 -19.27
CA GLN A 559 5.98 18.25 -19.70
C GLN A 559 6.93 19.45 -19.62
N TYR A 560 8.18 19.17 -19.30
CA TYR A 560 9.23 20.18 -19.32
C TYR A 560 9.49 20.67 -20.76
N ASN A 561 9.55 21.99 -20.94
CA ASN A 561 9.89 22.62 -22.20
C ASN A 561 11.02 23.63 -22.01
N SER A 562 12.23 23.25 -22.40
CA SER A 562 13.43 24.08 -22.22
C SER A 562 13.32 25.48 -22.84
N ALA A 563 12.61 25.64 -23.96
CA ALA A 563 12.45 26.93 -24.60
C ALA A 563 11.52 27.87 -23.80
N GLU A 564 10.42 27.34 -23.28
CA GLU A 564 9.49 28.09 -22.43
C GLU A 564 10.16 28.49 -21.10
N THR A 565 10.86 27.57 -20.45
CA THR A 565 11.59 27.85 -19.21
C THR A 565 12.68 28.91 -19.43
N THR A 566 13.45 28.80 -20.51
CA THR A 566 14.51 29.78 -20.85
C THR A 566 13.91 31.16 -21.10
N GLU A 567 12.81 31.24 -21.85
CA GLU A 567 12.14 32.52 -22.12
C GLU A 567 11.52 33.12 -20.85
N PHE A 568 10.97 32.29 -19.97
CA PHE A 568 10.47 32.72 -18.67
C PHE A 568 11.58 33.34 -17.81
N ILE A 569 12.72 32.65 -17.67
CA ILE A 569 13.88 33.14 -16.91
C ILE A 569 14.39 34.46 -17.52
N ARG A 570 14.50 34.54 -18.85
CA ARG A 570 14.94 35.75 -19.55
C ARG A 570 14.03 36.94 -19.25
N LYS A 571 12.71 36.74 -19.25
CA LYS A 571 11.73 37.79 -18.88
C LYS A 571 11.89 38.20 -17.42
N MET A 572 12.03 37.22 -16.52
CA MET A 572 12.20 37.46 -15.08
C MET A 572 13.43 38.33 -14.80
N GLN A 573 14.56 38.04 -15.46
CA GLN A 573 15.80 38.79 -15.30
C GLN A 573 15.73 40.24 -15.80
N GLN A 574 14.79 40.54 -16.70
CA GLN A 574 14.56 41.89 -17.23
C GLN A 574 13.65 42.74 -16.33
N GLU A 575 12.94 42.11 -15.40
CA GLU A 575 12.07 42.79 -14.46
C GLU A 575 12.83 43.52 -13.36
N HIS A 576 12.09 44.33 -12.61
CA HIS A 576 12.50 44.81 -11.30
C HIS A 576 12.24 43.75 -10.23
N THR A 577 12.81 43.89 -9.04
CA THR A 577 12.81 42.86 -7.99
C THR A 577 11.40 42.35 -7.64
N ILE A 578 10.45 43.26 -7.40
CA ILE A 578 9.07 42.88 -7.06
C ILE A 578 8.41 42.17 -8.24
N GLY A 579 8.46 42.74 -9.45
CA GLY A 579 7.90 42.14 -10.65
C GLY A 579 8.46 40.75 -10.97
N ALA A 580 9.77 40.55 -10.78
CA ALA A 580 10.42 39.25 -10.96
C ALA A 580 9.85 38.21 -9.97
N TYR A 581 9.73 38.55 -8.69
CA TYR A 581 9.20 37.64 -7.67
C TYR A 581 7.69 37.45 -7.74
N GLU A 582 6.91 38.43 -8.21
CA GLU A 582 5.50 38.23 -8.55
C GLU A 582 5.34 37.24 -9.70
N MET A 583 6.14 37.38 -10.76
CA MET A 583 6.06 36.48 -11.90
C MET A 583 6.45 35.05 -11.52
N LEU A 584 7.52 34.89 -10.74
CA LEU A 584 7.95 33.61 -10.19
C LEU A 584 6.92 33.02 -9.23
N GLY A 585 6.44 33.80 -8.27
CA GLY A 585 5.46 33.36 -7.29
C GLY A 585 4.15 32.89 -7.93
N ARG A 586 3.66 33.59 -8.98
CA ARG A 586 2.49 33.14 -9.75
C ARG A 586 2.73 31.80 -10.43
N LYS A 587 3.88 31.61 -11.08
CA LYS A 587 4.23 30.33 -11.72
C LYS A 587 4.26 29.20 -10.69
N VAL A 588 5.03 29.37 -9.62
CA VAL A 588 5.17 28.36 -8.56
C VAL A 588 3.81 28.02 -7.93
N ALA A 589 2.96 29.02 -7.65
CA ALA A 589 1.64 28.79 -7.08
C ALA A 589 0.71 28.00 -8.01
N VAL A 590 0.78 28.24 -9.33
CA VAL A 590 0.03 27.47 -10.32
C VAL A 590 0.53 26.03 -10.37
N ASP A 591 1.84 25.84 -10.47
CA ASP A 591 2.49 24.53 -10.57
C ASP A 591 2.15 23.65 -9.34
N VAL A 592 2.38 24.19 -8.13
CA VAL A 592 2.03 23.53 -6.87
C VAL A 592 0.51 23.31 -6.75
N GLY A 593 -0.31 24.25 -7.19
CA GLY A 593 -1.77 24.14 -7.16
C GLY A 593 -2.30 23.03 -8.06
N GLU A 594 -1.72 22.85 -9.24
CA GLU A 594 -2.08 21.78 -10.19
C GLU A 594 -1.66 20.40 -9.68
N ILE A 595 -0.40 20.23 -9.27
CA ILE A 595 0.08 18.97 -8.69
C ILE A 595 -0.68 18.63 -7.39
N GLY A 596 -0.90 19.63 -6.54
CA GLY A 596 -1.65 19.45 -5.30
C GLY A 596 -3.11 19.01 -5.54
N ARG A 597 -3.75 19.47 -6.63
CA ARG A 597 -5.08 18.96 -7.03
C ARG A 597 -5.02 17.51 -7.49
N LYS A 598 -4.01 17.13 -8.29
CA LYS A 598 -3.78 15.74 -8.69
C LYS A 598 -3.71 14.82 -7.47
N TYR A 599 -2.86 15.13 -6.49
CA TYR A 599 -2.73 14.31 -5.28
C TYR A 599 -4.01 14.22 -4.45
N ARG A 600 -4.78 15.31 -4.31
CA ARG A 600 -6.08 15.24 -3.62
C ARG A 600 -7.09 14.36 -4.37
N HIS A 601 -7.12 14.40 -5.70
CA HIS A 601 -7.98 13.52 -6.50
C HIS A 601 -7.60 12.04 -6.35
N GLU A 602 -6.33 11.75 -6.06
CA GLU A 602 -5.83 10.41 -5.76
C GLU A 602 -6.00 10.01 -4.27
N GLY A 603 -6.63 10.86 -3.44
CA GLY A 603 -6.80 10.61 -2.01
C GLY A 603 -5.54 10.82 -1.16
N LYS A 604 -4.50 11.45 -1.72
CA LYS A 604 -3.20 11.72 -1.08
C LYS A 604 -3.14 13.14 -0.54
N GLU A 605 -4.04 13.49 0.39
CA GLU A 605 -4.17 14.85 0.94
C GLU A 605 -2.86 15.36 1.57
N ARG A 606 -2.20 14.52 2.36
CA ARG A 606 -0.92 14.86 3.00
C ARG A 606 0.16 15.25 1.99
N TRP A 607 0.25 14.54 0.87
CA TRP A 607 1.24 14.86 -0.17
C TRP A 607 0.97 16.24 -0.75
N SER A 608 -0.31 16.61 -0.92
CA SER A 608 -0.71 17.94 -1.32
C SER A 608 -0.21 19.02 -0.34
N GLU A 609 -0.36 18.78 0.96
CA GLU A 609 0.09 19.70 2.01
C GLU A 609 1.62 19.86 2.04
N MET A 610 2.35 18.76 1.82
CA MET A 610 3.81 18.76 1.77
C MET A 610 4.38 19.66 0.67
N LEU A 611 3.62 19.93 -0.40
CA LEU A 611 4.05 20.83 -1.46
C LEU A 611 4.06 22.31 -1.05
N TRP A 612 3.29 22.69 -0.03
CA TRP A 612 3.11 24.10 0.37
C TRP A 612 4.04 24.59 1.48
N SER A 613 4.79 23.70 2.13
CA SER A 613 5.56 24.05 3.33
C SER A 613 6.93 23.39 3.38
N GLY A 614 7.91 24.11 3.95
CA GLY A 614 9.23 23.56 4.32
C GLY A 614 10.10 23.09 3.16
N ASN A 615 9.79 23.47 1.92
CA ASN A 615 10.46 23.00 0.71
C ASN A 615 10.87 24.17 -0.22
N LEU A 616 11.52 23.87 -1.35
CA LEU A 616 11.94 24.88 -2.32
C LEU A 616 10.77 25.76 -2.82
N SER A 617 9.63 25.16 -3.18
CA SER A 617 8.46 25.90 -3.67
C SER A 617 7.95 26.91 -2.64
N HIS A 618 7.91 26.52 -1.35
CA HIS A 618 7.53 27.41 -0.25
C HIS A 618 8.47 28.62 -0.16
N GLU A 619 9.79 28.38 -0.22
CA GLU A 619 10.77 29.46 -0.11
C GLU A 619 10.78 30.37 -1.36
N LEU A 620 10.53 29.83 -2.57
CA LEU A 620 10.37 30.62 -3.79
C LEU A 620 9.12 31.52 -3.73
N LEU A 621 8.00 31.02 -3.20
CA LEU A 621 6.80 31.83 -2.93
C LEU A 621 7.08 32.93 -1.90
N GLY A 622 7.86 32.60 -0.87
CA GLY A 622 8.26 33.52 0.20
C GLY A 622 9.14 34.69 -0.26
N LEU A 623 9.69 34.66 -1.48
CA LEU A 623 10.50 35.78 -2.00
C LEU A 623 9.71 37.07 -2.21
N LEU A 624 8.37 37.00 -2.26
CA LEU A 624 7.48 38.16 -2.25
C LEU A 624 7.62 38.99 -0.97
N ASP A 625 7.92 38.32 0.15
CA ASP A 625 8.15 38.97 1.43
C ASP A 625 9.64 39.36 1.55
N LEU A 626 9.93 40.59 1.14
CA LEU A 626 11.28 41.12 1.20
C LEU A 626 11.78 41.25 2.64
N LYS A 627 12.95 40.66 2.89
CA LYS A 627 13.59 40.64 4.21
C LYS A 627 13.93 42.04 4.71
N VAL A 628 14.28 42.12 6.00
CA VAL A 628 14.67 43.40 6.60
C VAL A 628 16.09 43.77 6.15
N PRO A 629 16.31 44.97 5.58
CA PRO A 629 17.65 45.44 5.21
C PRO A 629 18.54 45.58 6.44
N LYS A 630 19.76 45.03 6.35
CA LYS A 630 20.76 45.14 7.43
C LYS A 630 21.68 46.35 7.21
N THR A 631 21.90 46.75 5.97
CA THR A 631 22.77 47.87 5.57
C THR A 631 22.02 49.20 5.42
N ASP A 632 22.72 50.33 5.55
CA ASP A 632 22.15 51.65 5.29
C ASP A 632 21.75 51.84 3.83
N GLU A 633 22.53 51.29 2.90
CA GLU A 633 22.21 51.26 1.47
C GLU A 633 20.94 50.44 1.22
N GLY A 634 20.79 49.27 1.85
CA GLY A 634 19.59 48.46 1.77
C GLY A 634 18.36 49.18 2.34
N ARG A 635 18.50 49.87 3.48
CA ARG A 635 17.44 50.71 4.07
C ARG A 635 17.02 51.82 3.11
N LYS A 636 17.97 52.50 2.48
CA LYS A 636 17.72 53.56 1.50
C LYS A 636 17.07 53.01 0.22
N TYR A 637 17.53 51.88 -0.30
CA TYR A 637 16.93 51.20 -1.44
C TYR A 637 15.45 50.87 -1.16
N LYS A 638 15.16 50.30 0.02
CA LYS A 638 13.78 50.00 0.44
C LYS A 638 12.90 51.25 0.54
N GLN A 639 13.42 52.34 1.09
CA GLN A 639 12.68 53.59 1.24
C GLN A 639 12.46 54.34 -0.08
N THR A 640 13.37 54.25 -1.04
CA THR A 640 13.36 55.10 -2.23
C THR A 640 12.82 54.39 -3.47
N TYR A 641 13.21 53.12 -3.67
CA TYR A 641 12.89 52.35 -4.86
C TYR A 641 11.64 51.49 -4.67
N LEU A 642 11.57 50.72 -3.58
CA LEU A 642 10.41 49.85 -3.34
C LEU A 642 9.15 50.64 -2.98
N ALA A 643 9.28 51.78 -2.27
CA ALA A 643 8.14 52.65 -1.95
C ALA A 643 7.52 53.29 -3.21
N SER A 644 8.36 53.74 -4.15
CA SER A 644 7.88 54.33 -5.41
C SER A 644 7.32 53.29 -6.39
N GLU A 645 7.81 52.05 -6.35
CA GLU A 645 7.22 50.92 -7.09
C GLU A 645 5.85 50.51 -6.54
N THR A 646 5.70 50.46 -5.21
CA THR A 646 4.42 50.14 -4.55
C THR A 646 3.36 51.24 -4.80
N GLU A 647 3.78 52.51 -4.90
CA GLU A 647 2.89 53.62 -5.28
C GLU A 647 2.49 53.58 -6.76
N ARG A 648 3.40 53.18 -7.67
CA ARG A 648 3.07 52.96 -9.10
C ARG A 648 2.05 51.83 -9.29
N LEU A 649 2.23 50.70 -8.58
CA LEU A 649 1.32 49.55 -8.66
C LEU A 649 -0.05 49.77 -8.02
N ARG A 650 -0.22 50.82 -7.20
CA ARG A 650 -1.53 51.25 -6.66
C ARG A 650 -2.23 52.31 -7.50
N GLY A 651 -1.53 52.86 -8.50
CA GLY A 651 -2.01 53.94 -9.37
C GLY A 651 -2.56 53.48 -10.72
N ASP A 652 -2.32 52.23 -11.10
CA ASP A 652 -2.94 51.49 -12.22
C ASP A 652 -3.98 50.50 -11.67
#